data_AF-A0A1I5JV02-F1
#
_entry.id   AF-A0A1I5JV02-F1
#
_cell.length_a   1.000
_cell.length_b   1.000
_cell.length_c   1.000
_cell.angle_alpha   90.00
_cell.angle_beta   90.00
_cell.angle_gamma   90.00
#
_symmetry.space_group_name_H-M   'P 1'
#
loop_
_entity.id
_entity.type
_entity.pdbx_description
1 polymer ?
#
loop_
_entity_poly.entity_id
_entity_poly.type
_entity_poly.pdbx_seq_one_letter_code
_entity_poly.pdbx_strand_id
1 'polypeptide(L)'
;MNASNLEIPEYLHKDIIALITYLEKQAPKNANRSKVAPADLARMEATAGFSMPPAFREFWLKGGAAYWEDEQLTVLSYCYTDYSSADNTLYRMLATSLLFSGRKSEFLEQEIRLLYACWIVGMIKEGDKRTFFVSDALGKMHIIHIDKPFAQQDDEALRTALASILEQREALADFMATVKLPDEDEDFPSGRDEDQTDEEEEEDEEDPAKQAFLEKHRLEELTYEEVLERMGLEQLFDYWDGKSGVSIMSLDNYEDEPSYFEDYSRIYFCDGDLDVDSLDVDGLYIDLLVVKGNLTVRDSVAGWGGDGIAYYVTGNTTIDKLQVDELQKTLGKESVRYLAYAWADDHEMLNKLSRRKIDAPVFLSWFYDLHCFEFAPDTLITALYEYDDLSAYKTTNAFLPWHDFASAFRTDLYYPVEKEHHDNLNLNIGGIYAALKKGESIFKEGVTKEGILLVNEGQRLLAAEDVQGAWACFKKAMEVAPGYYLAYSEGGKLLFKEKAYRQAMEVFAKGIPFKPEKLAYENTCAEQAALCAVRIGEYNQAIEWCLDVLETNNEAYFAMRVIGEAAILTQHLDDAKDYLKKSLGISSIFSNNWLLGLVYHLQGDQQKAEQCYQQAARHSGRAKPYSEHTDMGYIYGTPVTLDWV
;
A
#
# COMPACT_ATOMS: atom_id res chain seq x y z
N MET A 1 -21.05 -15.16 -23.26
CA MET A 1 -21.19 -14.11 -24.29
C MET A 1 -20.23 -13.00 -23.88
N ASN A 2 -19.35 -12.56 -24.78
CA ASN A 2 -18.55 -11.37 -24.52
C ASN A 2 -19.51 -10.17 -24.53
N ALA A 3 -19.37 -9.27 -23.55
CA ALA A 3 -20.29 -8.18 -23.26
C ALA A 3 -20.30 -7.09 -24.37
N SER A 4 -19.32 -7.11 -25.27
CA SER A 4 -19.09 -6.15 -26.37
C SER A 4 -20.21 -6.04 -27.44
N ASN A 5 -21.37 -6.70 -27.28
CA ASN A 5 -22.52 -6.68 -28.20
C ASN A 5 -23.88 -6.63 -27.48
N LEU A 6 -23.92 -6.21 -26.21
CA LEU A 6 -25.17 -6.15 -25.45
C LEU A 6 -25.99 -4.91 -25.85
N GLU A 7 -27.17 -5.11 -26.44
CA GLU A 7 -28.07 -4.01 -26.77
C GLU A 7 -28.85 -3.58 -25.51
N ILE A 8 -28.38 -2.53 -24.84
CA ILE A 8 -29.00 -2.00 -23.62
C ILE A 8 -30.19 -1.10 -24.01
N PRO A 9 -31.42 -1.40 -23.55
CA PRO A 9 -32.56 -0.52 -23.79
C PRO A 9 -32.35 0.88 -23.20
N GLU A 10 -32.50 1.92 -24.02
CA GLU A 10 -32.24 3.33 -23.67
C GLU A 10 -32.99 3.82 -22.42
N TYR A 11 -34.17 3.25 -22.13
CA TYR A 11 -34.93 3.62 -20.93
C TYR A 11 -34.24 3.20 -19.62
N LEU A 12 -33.34 2.21 -19.65
CA LEU A 12 -32.62 1.73 -18.47
C LEU A 12 -31.53 2.71 -18.03
N HIS A 13 -30.99 3.55 -18.92
CA HIS A 13 -30.04 4.60 -18.57
C HIS A 13 -30.62 5.68 -17.65
N LYS A 14 -31.93 5.65 -17.38
CA LYS A 14 -32.63 6.54 -16.44
C LYS A 14 -32.95 5.89 -15.09
N ASP A 15 -32.67 4.59 -14.94
CA ASP A 15 -32.90 3.82 -13.71
C ASP A 15 -31.73 2.86 -13.48
N ILE A 16 -30.76 3.32 -12.69
CA ILE A 16 -29.52 2.58 -12.48
C ILE A 16 -29.73 1.23 -11.79
N ILE A 17 -30.73 1.10 -10.91
CA ILE A 17 -31.04 -0.16 -10.23
C ILE A 17 -31.56 -1.17 -11.24
N ALA A 18 -32.47 -0.73 -12.13
CA ALA A 18 -32.99 -1.56 -13.21
C ALA A 18 -31.88 -1.95 -14.21
N LEU A 19 -30.99 -1.00 -14.55
CA LEU A 19 -29.86 -1.23 -15.44
C LEU A 19 -28.90 -2.28 -14.88
N ILE A 20 -28.44 -2.12 -13.63
CA ILE A 20 -27.56 -3.09 -12.97
C ILE A 20 -28.22 -4.47 -12.95
N THR A 21 -29.49 -4.55 -12.53
CA THR A 21 -30.23 -5.81 -12.47
C THR A 21 -30.31 -6.49 -13.85
N TYR A 22 -30.48 -5.71 -14.92
CA TYR A 22 -30.48 -6.20 -16.28
C TYR A 22 -29.08 -6.71 -16.67
N LEU A 23 -28.03 -5.92 -16.46
CA LEU A 23 -26.65 -6.25 -16.83
C LEU A 23 -26.13 -7.51 -16.11
N GLU A 24 -26.40 -7.64 -14.82
CA GLU A 24 -26.04 -8.83 -14.04
C GLU A 24 -26.69 -10.10 -14.58
N LYS A 25 -27.93 -9.99 -15.09
CA LYS A 25 -28.63 -11.13 -15.68
C LYS A 25 -28.06 -11.53 -17.03
N GLN A 26 -27.67 -10.55 -17.86
CA GLN A 26 -27.18 -10.82 -19.21
C GLN A 26 -25.70 -11.21 -19.24
N ALA A 27 -24.89 -10.63 -18.35
CA ALA A 27 -23.45 -10.82 -18.26
C ALA A 27 -23.00 -10.92 -16.78
N PRO A 28 -23.31 -12.04 -16.10
CA PRO A 28 -23.05 -12.20 -14.66
C PRO A 28 -21.57 -12.24 -14.29
N LYS A 29 -20.67 -12.55 -15.24
CA LYS A 29 -19.21 -12.61 -14.98
C LYS A 29 -18.58 -11.23 -14.79
N ASN A 30 -19.25 -10.20 -15.27
CA ASN A 30 -18.81 -8.81 -15.22
C ASN A 30 -19.37 -8.08 -13.99
N ALA A 31 -20.22 -8.76 -13.21
CA ALA A 31 -20.86 -8.24 -12.03
C ALA A 31 -20.03 -8.56 -10.78
N ASN A 32 -19.86 -7.56 -9.93
CA ASN A 32 -19.31 -7.67 -8.60
C ASN A 32 -20.26 -7.00 -7.60
N ARG A 33 -20.42 -7.60 -6.42
CA ARG A 33 -21.27 -7.07 -5.35
C ARG A 33 -20.48 -7.06 -4.05
N SER A 34 -20.42 -5.89 -3.44
CA SER A 34 -19.88 -5.72 -2.09
C SER A 34 -21.01 -5.76 -1.08
N LYS A 35 -20.88 -6.61 -0.07
CA LYS A 35 -21.90 -6.75 0.97
C LYS A 35 -22.08 -5.42 1.72
N VAL A 36 -23.33 -5.01 1.90
CA VAL A 36 -23.70 -3.82 2.68
C VAL A 36 -24.47 -4.28 3.91
N ALA A 37 -23.91 -4.06 5.08
CA ALA A 37 -24.60 -4.26 6.35
C ALA A 37 -25.51 -3.06 6.68
N PRO A 38 -26.56 -3.25 7.50
CA PRO A 38 -27.36 -2.13 8.00
C PRO A 38 -26.55 -1.05 8.71
N ALA A 39 -25.44 -1.42 9.35
CA ALA A 39 -24.53 -0.49 9.99
C ALA A 39 -23.80 0.40 8.97
N ASP A 40 -23.47 -0.11 7.78
CA ASP A 40 -22.75 0.65 6.75
C ASP A 40 -23.65 1.73 6.15
N LEU A 41 -24.89 1.35 5.82
CA LEU A 41 -25.90 2.31 5.39
C LEU A 41 -26.15 3.38 6.46
N ALA A 42 -26.22 2.99 7.73
CA ALA A 42 -26.39 3.94 8.82
C ALA A 42 -25.20 4.90 8.95
N ARG A 43 -23.95 4.43 8.74
CA ARG A 43 -22.76 5.30 8.69
C ARG A 43 -22.82 6.28 7.52
N MET A 44 -23.20 5.81 6.34
CA MET A 44 -23.36 6.65 5.15
C MET A 44 -24.41 7.74 5.36
N GLU A 45 -25.58 7.39 5.90
CA GLU A 45 -26.65 8.36 6.22
C GLU A 45 -26.25 9.33 7.33
N ALA A 46 -25.49 8.87 8.32
CA ALA A 46 -24.95 9.74 9.37
C ALA A 46 -23.93 10.75 8.82
N THR A 47 -23.10 10.33 7.86
CA THR A 47 -22.10 11.17 7.21
C THR A 47 -22.77 12.17 6.26
N ALA A 48 -23.70 11.71 5.43
CA ALA A 48 -24.48 12.56 4.54
C ALA A 48 -25.37 13.56 5.29
N GLY A 49 -25.77 13.25 6.53
CA GLY A 49 -26.69 14.07 7.32
C GLY A 49 -28.16 13.92 6.95
N PHE A 50 -28.50 13.01 6.03
CA PHE A 50 -29.88 12.72 5.60
C PHE A 50 -30.05 11.24 5.19
N SER A 51 -31.30 10.78 5.13
CA SER A 51 -31.61 9.40 4.77
C SER A 51 -31.53 9.16 3.26
N MET A 52 -30.95 8.03 2.85
CA MET A 52 -30.84 7.65 1.45
C MET A 52 -32.21 7.24 0.87
N PRO A 53 -32.41 7.31 -0.45
CA PRO A 53 -33.69 6.98 -1.07
C PRO A 53 -34.13 5.53 -0.77
N PRO A 54 -35.43 5.27 -0.47
CA PRO A 54 -35.90 3.95 -0.07
C PRO A 54 -35.57 2.82 -1.05
N ALA A 55 -35.63 3.08 -2.36
CA ALA A 55 -35.31 2.10 -3.39
C ALA A 55 -33.84 1.65 -3.35
N PHE A 56 -32.90 2.60 -3.12
CA PHE A 56 -31.48 2.29 -2.99
C PHE A 56 -31.17 1.58 -1.68
N ARG A 57 -31.81 2.00 -0.58
CA ARG A 57 -31.71 1.31 0.72
C ARG A 57 -32.10 -0.16 0.61
N GLU A 58 -33.25 -0.45 -0.03
CA GLU A 58 -33.69 -1.83 -0.26
C GLU A 58 -32.72 -2.58 -1.17
N PHE A 59 -32.29 -1.95 -2.27
CA PHE A 59 -31.35 -2.55 -3.21
C PHE A 59 -30.03 -2.97 -2.54
N TRP A 60 -29.41 -2.08 -1.77
CA TRP A 60 -28.14 -2.36 -1.08
C TRP A 60 -28.29 -3.36 0.06
N LEU A 61 -29.34 -3.28 0.88
CA LEU A 61 -29.51 -4.23 1.98
C LEU A 61 -29.84 -5.64 1.49
N LYS A 62 -30.45 -5.76 0.31
CA LYS A 62 -30.81 -7.05 -0.27
C LYS A 62 -29.68 -7.69 -1.08
N GLY A 63 -28.93 -6.88 -1.82
CA GLY A 63 -27.93 -7.37 -2.77
C GLY A 63 -26.53 -6.76 -2.64
N GLY A 64 -26.31 -5.82 -1.74
CA GLY A 64 -25.05 -5.08 -1.63
C GLY A 64 -24.88 -3.94 -2.63
N ALA A 65 -23.82 -3.16 -2.44
CA ALA A 65 -23.32 -2.20 -3.42
C ALA A 65 -22.87 -2.97 -4.66
N ALA A 66 -23.17 -2.46 -5.84
CA ALA A 66 -23.01 -3.20 -7.08
C ALA A 66 -22.07 -2.47 -8.02
N TYR A 67 -21.23 -3.24 -8.69
CA TYR A 67 -20.28 -2.79 -9.67
C TYR A 67 -20.34 -3.73 -10.86
N TRP A 68 -20.49 -3.18 -12.06
CA TRP A 68 -20.52 -3.93 -13.30
C TRP A 68 -19.61 -3.24 -14.32
N GLU A 69 -18.73 -3.99 -14.97
CA GLU A 69 -17.80 -3.40 -15.95
C GLU A 69 -17.53 -4.32 -17.14
N ASP A 70 -17.44 -3.73 -18.33
CA ASP A 70 -16.77 -4.30 -19.50
C ASP A 70 -15.86 -3.25 -20.18
N GLU A 71 -15.26 -3.61 -21.32
CA GLU A 71 -14.35 -2.75 -22.09
C GLU A 71 -14.90 -1.35 -22.46
N GLN A 72 -16.23 -1.16 -22.54
CA GLN A 72 -16.88 0.07 -23.01
C GLN A 72 -17.81 0.72 -21.99
N LEU A 73 -18.29 -0.03 -20.99
CA LEU A 73 -19.30 0.41 -20.04
C LEU A 73 -18.94 0.01 -18.60
N THR A 74 -18.93 0.99 -17.70
CA THR A 74 -18.88 0.78 -16.25
C THR A 74 -20.17 1.32 -15.63
N VAL A 75 -20.87 0.50 -14.83
CA VAL A 75 -22.07 0.89 -14.10
C VAL A 75 -21.91 0.52 -12.64
N LEU A 76 -22.18 1.45 -11.74
CA LEU A 76 -21.97 1.22 -10.32
C LEU A 76 -23.02 1.91 -9.45
N SER A 77 -23.29 1.29 -8.30
CA SER A 77 -24.14 1.85 -7.25
C SER A 77 -23.38 1.83 -5.94
N TYR A 78 -23.23 3.02 -5.36
CA TYR A 78 -22.35 3.27 -4.22
C TYR A 78 -23.10 3.20 -2.90
N CYS A 79 -22.61 2.37 -1.98
CA CYS A 79 -22.94 2.44 -0.56
C CYS A 79 -21.67 2.18 0.23
N TYR A 80 -21.61 2.69 1.46
CA TYR A 80 -20.51 2.35 2.35
C TYR A 80 -20.47 0.85 2.59
N THR A 81 -19.27 0.33 2.77
CA THR A 81 -18.99 -1.05 3.15
C THR A 81 -17.92 -1.05 4.24
N ASP A 82 -17.58 -2.22 4.76
CA ASP A 82 -16.45 -2.37 5.71
C ASP A 82 -15.09 -2.01 5.08
N TYR A 83 -15.00 -1.94 3.76
CA TYR A 83 -13.77 -1.73 2.99
C TYR A 83 -13.72 -0.40 2.22
N SER A 84 -14.83 0.35 2.18
CA SER A 84 -14.95 1.59 1.41
C SER A 84 -15.92 2.54 2.08
N SER A 85 -15.41 3.70 2.51
CA SER A 85 -16.18 4.77 3.14
C SER A 85 -15.87 6.16 2.58
N ALA A 86 -15.45 6.25 1.32
CA ALA A 86 -15.12 7.53 0.68
C ALA A 86 -16.34 8.49 0.68
N ASP A 87 -16.11 9.77 0.95
CA ASP A 87 -17.14 10.80 0.86
C ASP A 87 -17.66 10.94 -0.57
N ASN A 88 -18.91 10.54 -0.80
CA ASN A 88 -19.55 10.51 -2.13
C ASN A 88 -20.34 11.78 -2.42
N THR A 89 -19.86 12.93 -1.93
CA THR A 89 -20.50 14.21 -2.23
C THR A 89 -20.33 14.53 -3.71
N LEU A 90 -21.32 15.21 -4.29
CA LEU A 90 -21.24 15.61 -5.69
C LEU A 90 -20.07 16.58 -5.92
N TYR A 91 -19.79 17.46 -4.95
CA TYR A 91 -18.65 18.37 -5.01
C TYR A 91 -17.34 17.60 -5.16
N ARG A 92 -17.02 16.68 -4.23
CA ARG A 92 -15.76 15.95 -4.23
C ARG A 92 -15.55 15.21 -5.54
N MET A 93 -16.57 14.49 -6.03
CA MET A 93 -16.47 13.79 -7.29
C MET A 93 -16.16 14.71 -8.47
N LEU A 94 -16.85 15.85 -8.59
CA LEU A 94 -16.66 16.77 -9.71
C LEU A 94 -15.35 17.53 -9.60
N ALA A 95 -15.01 18.06 -8.42
CA ALA A 95 -13.78 18.78 -8.15
C ALA A 95 -12.55 17.89 -8.39
N THR A 96 -12.55 16.67 -7.84
CA THR A 96 -11.47 15.70 -8.07
C THR A 96 -11.38 15.28 -9.54
N SER A 97 -12.51 15.09 -10.24
CA SER A 97 -12.49 14.73 -11.67
C SER A 97 -11.95 15.86 -12.55
N LEU A 98 -12.22 17.12 -12.19
CA LEU A 98 -11.67 18.28 -12.88
C LEU A 98 -10.18 18.45 -12.57
N LEU A 99 -9.77 18.26 -11.30
CA LEU A 99 -8.37 18.34 -10.90
C LEU A 99 -7.51 17.32 -11.65
N PHE A 100 -7.95 16.06 -11.77
CA PHE A 100 -7.26 15.04 -12.59
C PHE A 100 -7.19 15.39 -14.09
N SER A 101 -7.93 16.40 -14.53
CA SER A 101 -7.86 16.94 -15.89
C SER A 101 -7.16 18.30 -15.98
N GLY A 102 -6.46 18.72 -14.93
CA GLY A 102 -5.74 20.00 -14.86
C GLY A 102 -6.67 21.22 -14.81
N ARG A 103 -7.89 21.06 -14.29
CA ARG A 103 -8.91 22.13 -14.25
C ARG A 103 -9.45 22.37 -12.86
N LYS A 104 -9.71 23.65 -12.56
CA LYS A 104 -10.52 24.10 -11.43
C LYS A 104 -11.82 24.73 -11.93
N SER A 105 -12.84 24.81 -11.09
CA SER A 105 -14.12 25.42 -11.43
C SER A 105 -14.58 26.36 -10.32
N GLU A 106 -14.56 27.66 -10.60
CA GLU A 106 -15.02 28.69 -9.67
C GLU A 106 -16.50 28.48 -9.33
N PHE A 107 -17.30 28.04 -10.30
CA PHE A 107 -18.69 27.66 -10.07
C PHE A 107 -18.86 26.57 -9.00
N LEU A 108 -18.04 25.52 -9.01
CA LEU A 108 -18.17 24.47 -7.99
C LEU A 108 -17.82 25.00 -6.60
N GLU A 109 -16.83 25.89 -6.49
CA GLU A 109 -16.48 26.57 -5.24
C GLU A 109 -17.60 27.46 -4.73
N GLN A 110 -18.17 28.30 -5.61
CA GLN A 110 -19.32 29.15 -5.29
C GLN A 110 -20.52 28.34 -4.77
N GLU A 111 -20.70 27.12 -5.27
CA GLU A 111 -21.80 26.22 -4.91
C GLU A 111 -21.41 25.11 -3.93
N ILE A 112 -20.23 25.17 -3.31
CA ILE A 112 -19.66 24.06 -2.54
C ILE A 112 -20.65 23.47 -1.51
N ARG A 113 -21.31 24.31 -0.71
CA ARG A 113 -22.29 23.85 0.29
C ARG A 113 -23.52 23.17 -0.31
N LEU A 114 -23.98 23.63 -1.47
CA LEU A 114 -25.10 23.02 -2.20
C LEU A 114 -24.70 21.63 -2.72
N LEU A 115 -23.48 21.52 -3.24
CA LEU A 115 -22.96 20.29 -3.81
C LEU A 115 -22.56 19.27 -2.73
N TYR A 116 -22.16 19.70 -1.54
CA TYR A 116 -22.02 18.85 -0.36
C TYR A 116 -23.37 18.37 0.18
N ALA A 117 -24.47 19.10 -0.06
CA ALA A 117 -25.83 18.65 0.24
C ALA A 117 -26.39 17.63 -0.78
N CYS A 118 -25.57 17.22 -1.75
CA CYS A 118 -25.93 16.29 -2.81
C CYS A 118 -25.02 15.06 -2.77
N TRP A 119 -25.61 13.88 -2.71
CA TRP A 119 -24.90 12.62 -2.50
C TRP A 119 -25.05 11.68 -3.69
N ILE A 120 -23.94 11.18 -4.22
CA ILE A 120 -23.93 10.26 -5.35
C ILE A 120 -24.29 8.85 -4.86
N VAL A 121 -25.32 8.27 -5.45
CA VAL A 121 -25.80 6.90 -5.16
C VAL A 121 -25.49 5.92 -6.29
N GLY A 122 -25.03 6.43 -7.44
CA GLY A 122 -24.56 5.62 -8.55
C GLY A 122 -24.07 6.42 -9.75
N MET A 123 -23.44 5.73 -10.70
CA MET A 123 -22.82 6.32 -11.88
C MET A 123 -22.85 5.33 -13.05
N ILE A 124 -22.96 5.88 -14.25
CA ILE A 124 -22.71 5.20 -15.52
C ILE A 124 -21.53 5.90 -16.21
N LYS A 125 -20.55 5.14 -16.68
CA LYS A 125 -19.41 5.58 -17.48
C LYS A 125 -19.43 4.86 -18.82
N GLU A 126 -19.51 5.64 -19.90
CA GLU A 126 -19.49 5.16 -21.29
C GLU A 126 -18.42 5.97 -22.05
N GLY A 127 -17.21 5.40 -22.17
CA GLY A 127 -16.04 6.14 -22.64
C GLY A 127 -15.75 7.36 -21.75
N ASP A 128 -15.80 8.57 -22.32
CA ASP A 128 -15.60 9.83 -21.60
C ASP A 128 -16.89 10.40 -20.99
N LYS A 129 -18.05 9.85 -21.35
CA LYS A 129 -19.33 10.32 -20.80
C LYS A 129 -19.51 9.81 -19.39
N ARG A 130 -20.09 10.65 -18.53
CA ARG A 130 -20.51 10.27 -17.18
C ARG A 130 -21.96 10.65 -16.98
N THR A 131 -22.74 9.71 -16.42
CA THR A 131 -24.07 9.99 -15.90
C THR A 131 -24.08 9.70 -14.42
N PHE A 132 -24.35 10.71 -13.58
CA PHE A 132 -24.42 10.56 -12.13
C PHE A 132 -25.87 10.51 -11.65
N PHE A 133 -26.14 9.62 -10.71
CA PHE A 133 -27.39 9.53 -9.98
C PHE A 133 -27.19 10.09 -8.58
N VAL A 134 -27.88 11.17 -8.28
CA VAL A 134 -27.61 11.98 -7.09
C VAL A 134 -28.88 12.15 -6.28
N SER A 135 -28.80 11.88 -4.98
CA SER A 135 -29.85 12.18 -4.00
C SER A 135 -29.52 13.48 -3.31
N ASP A 136 -30.46 14.41 -3.22
CA ASP A 136 -30.33 15.58 -2.34
C ASP A 136 -30.87 15.29 -0.92
N ALA A 137 -30.62 16.22 0.01
CA ALA A 137 -31.10 16.12 1.39
C ALA A 137 -32.62 16.21 1.57
N LEU A 138 -33.36 16.62 0.53
CA LEU A 138 -34.83 16.58 0.49
C LEU A 138 -35.36 15.21 0.03
N GLY A 139 -34.46 14.28 -0.33
CA GLY A 139 -34.79 12.96 -0.85
C GLY A 139 -35.19 12.96 -2.32
N LYS A 140 -34.89 14.03 -3.07
CA LYS A 140 -35.13 14.13 -4.50
C LYS A 140 -33.95 13.50 -5.26
N MET A 141 -34.29 12.79 -6.34
CA MET A 141 -33.31 12.20 -7.24
C MET A 141 -33.04 13.09 -8.45
N HIS A 142 -31.76 13.26 -8.76
CA HIS A 142 -31.24 14.01 -9.89
C HIS A 142 -30.41 13.08 -10.78
N ILE A 143 -30.48 13.31 -12.08
CA ILE A 143 -29.63 12.64 -13.07
C ILE A 143 -28.83 13.73 -13.77
N ILE A 144 -27.50 13.66 -13.66
CA ILE A 144 -26.58 14.65 -14.22
C ILE A 144 -25.84 13.99 -15.37
N HIS A 145 -25.87 14.61 -16.54
CA HIS A 145 -25.17 14.12 -17.72
C HIS A 145 -23.97 15.03 -18.03
N ILE A 146 -22.79 14.43 -18.05
CA ILE A 146 -21.53 15.04 -18.47
C ILE A 146 -21.13 14.37 -19.79
N ASP A 147 -21.49 15.02 -20.90
CA ASP A 147 -21.39 14.44 -22.25
C ASP A 147 -20.03 14.63 -22.93
N LYS A 148 -19.14 15.43 -22.33
CA LYS A 148 -17.77 15.69 -22.80
C LYS A 148 -16.75 15.32 -21.71
N PRO A 149 -15.48 15.03 -22.07
CA PRO A 149 -14.42 14.82 -21.08
C PRO A 149 -14.32 15.98 -20.09
N PHE A 150 -13.90 15.71 -18.86
CA PHE A 150 -13.71 16.74 -17.82
C PHE A 150 -12.73 17.85 -18.24
N ALA A 151 -11.70 17.51 -19.04
CA ALA A 151 -10.79 18.47 -19.66
C ALA A 151 -11.47 19.50 -20.60
N GLN A 152 -12.71 19.27 -21.01
CA GLN A 152 -13.51 20.16 -21.87
C GLN A 152 -14.75 20.71 -21.15
N GLN A 153 -14.87 20.50 -19.84
CA GLN A 153 -15.93 21.08 -19.04
C GLN A 153 -15.51 22.47 -18.59
N ASP A 154 -16.33 23.46 -18.91
CA ASP A 154 -16.26 24.81 -18.37
C ASP A 154 -17.42 25.04 -17.40
N ASP A 155 -17.38 26.17 -16.70
CA ASP A 155 -18.39 26.53 -15.70
C ASP A 155 -19.79 26.65 -16.32
N GLU A 156 -19.93 27.06 -17.58
CA GLU A 156 -21.23 27.16 -18.25
C GLU A 156 -21.84 25.78 -18.53
N ALA A 157 -21.02 24.83 -18.99
CA ALA A 157 -21.42 23.44 -19.20
C ALA A 157 -21.81 22.78 -17.87
N LEU A 158 -21.03 22.99 -16.81
CA LEU A 158 -21.34 22.48 -15.47
C LEU A 158 -22.63 23.11 -14.91
N ARG A 159 -22.82 24.43 -15.04
CA ARG A 159 -24.08 25.09 -14.65
C ARG A 159 -25.28 24.51 -15.38
N THR A 160 -25.13 24.21 -16.67
CA THR A 160 -26.18 23.58 -17.48
C THR A 160 -26.48 22.17 -17.01
N ALA A 161 -25.45 21.35 -16.76
CA ALA A 161 -25.61 19.97 -16.29
C ALA A 161 -26.22 19.90 -14.88
N LEU A 162 -25.90 20.87 -14.01
CA LEU A 162 -26.36 20.92 -12.63
C LEU A 162 -27.65 21.73 -12.43
N ALA A 163 -28.30 22.19 -13.51
CA ALA A 163 -29.49 23.05 -13.44
C ALA A 163 -30.59 22.51 -12.50
N SER A 164 -30.84 21.19 -12.53
CA SER A 164 -31.87 20.56 -11.68
C SER A 164 -31.57 20.63 -10.18
N ILE A 165 -30.29 20.65 -9.80
CA ILE A 165 -29.81 20.79 -8.42
C ILE A 165 -29.84 22.26 -8.02
N LEU A 166 -29.41 23.16 -8.91
CA LEU A 166 -29.44 24.60 -8.68
C LEU A 166 -30.86 25.10 -8.38
N GLU A 167 -31.89 24.53 -9.01
CA GLU A 167 -33.30 24.81 -8.70
C GLU A 167 -33.71 24.47 -7.25
N GLN A 168 -32.98 23.58 -6.57
CA GLN A 168 -33.27 23.21 -5.17
C GLN A 168 -32.56 24.09 -4.15
N ARG A 169 -31.72 25.04 -4.58
CA ARG A 169 -30.89 25.87 -3.69
C ARG A 169 -31.67 26.52 -2.55
N GLU A 170 -32.78 27.19 -2.87
CA GLU A 170 -33.60 27.86 -1.85
C GLU A 170 -34.24 26.86 -0.88
N ALA A 171 -34.68 25.70 -1.38
CA ALA A 171 -35.30 24.67 -0.56
C ALA A 171 -34.30 23.94 0.35
N LEU A 172 -33.03 23.89 -0.04
CA LEU A 172 -31.93 23.28 0.72
C LEU A 172 -31.22 24.25 1.65
N ALA A 173 -31.61 25.53 1.70
CA ALA A 173 -30.90 26.58 2.44
C ALA A 173 -30.64 26.24 3.91
N ASP A 174 -31.66 25.71 4.60
CA ASP A 174 -31.54 25.32 6.01
C ASP A 174 -30.56 24.15 6.20
N PHE A 175 -30.54 23.19 5.29
CA PHE A 175 -29.61 22.07 5.34
C PHE A 175 -28.18 22.50 5.01
N MET A 176 -27.99 23.33 3.98
CA MET A 176 -26.68 23.89 3.59
C MET A 176 -26.02 24.68 4.73
N ALA A 177 -26.80 25.31 5.59
CA ALA A 177 -26.30 25.98 6.79
C ALA A 177 -25.72 25.01 7.84
N THR A 178 -26.16 23.74 7.83
CA THR A 178 -25.64 22.68 8.71
C THR A 178 -24.46 21.91 8.13
N VAL A 179 -24.21 22.03 6.82
CA VAL A 179 -23.06 21.42 6.17
C VAL A 179 -21.77 21.98 6.78
N LYS A 180 -20.97 21.07 7.32
CA LYS A 180 -19.58 21.33 7.68
C LYS A 180 -18.72 21.00 6.47
N LEU A 181 -18.00 21.99 5.98
CA LEU A 181 -16.97 21.75 4.98
C LEU A 181 -15.77 21.11 5.69
N PRO A 182 -15.02 20.21 5.04
CA PRO A 182 -13.77 19.72 5.58
C PRO A 182 -12.83 20.89 5.86
N ASP A 183 -12.02 20.79 6.92
CA ASP A 183 -10.88 21.69 7.10
C ASP A 183 -9.89 21.42 5.94
N GLU A 184 -9.19 22.45 5.44
CA GLU A 184 -8.35 22.38 4.23
C GLU A 184 -7.25 21.29 4.29
N ASP A 185 -7.02 20.70 5.46
CA ASP A 185 -5.98 19.69 5.74
C ASP A 185 -6.43 18.21 5.69
N GLU A 186 -7.71 17.89 5.42
CA GLU A 186 -8.19 16.49 5.34
C GLU A 186 -8.43 15.98 3.90
N ASP A 187 -7.51 15.12 3.45
CA ASP A 187 -7.64 14.14 2.35
C ASP A 187 -7.90 14.69 0.94
N PHE A 188 -6.90 15.37 0.35
CA PHE A 188 -6.76 15.43 -1.11
C PHE A 188 -5.58 14.55 -1.55
N PRO A 189 -5.74 13.59 -2.49
CA PRO A 189 -4.62 13.06 -3.23
C PRO A 189 -4.12 14.18 -4.15
N SER A 190 -2.93 14.72 -3.87
CA SER A 190 -2.26 15.71 -4.72
C SER A 190 -1.92 15.06 -6.06
N GLY A 191 -2.79 15.26 -7.04
CA GLY A 191 -2.52 14.94 -8.43
C GLY A 191 -1.52 15.93 -9.00
N ARG A 192 -0.46 15.38 -9.61
CA ARG A 192 0.60 16.06 -10.35
C ARG A 192 0.04 17.11 -11.32
N ASP A 193 0.46 18.35 -11.15
CA ASP A 193 0.39 19.40 -12.16
C ASP A 193 1.59 19.22 -13.11
N GLU A 194 1.38 18.58 -14.26
CA GLU A 194 2.17 18.84 -15.46
C GLU A 194 1.26 19.68 -16.38
N ASP A 195 1.78 20.82 -16.85
CA ASP A 195 1.12 21.90 -17.60
C ASP A 195 0.42 23.00 -16.76
N GLN A 196 1.23 23.82 -16.06
CA GLN A 196 0.92 25.25 -15.91
C GLN A 196 1.96 26.07 -16.69
N THR A 197 1.63 26.38 -17.94
CA THR A 197 2.15 27.61 -18.57
C THR A 197 1.19 28.75 -18.26
N ASP A 198 1.71 29.75 -17.56
CA ASP A 198 1.29 31.16 -17.55
C ASP A 198 -0.21 31.47 -17.46
N GLU A 199 -0.79 31.62 -16.25
CA GLU A 199 -1.85 32.62 -15.99
C GLU A 199 -1.78 33.19 -14.56
N GLU A 200 -1.19 34.39 -14.48
CA GLU A 200 -1.48 35.54 -13.61
C GLU A 200 -1.34 35.40 -12.06
N GLU A 201 -0.23 35.97 -11.58
CA GLU A 201 0.04 36.43 -10.22
C GLU A 201 -1.18 37.13 -9.58
N GLU A 202 -1.86 36.45 -8.65
CA GLU A 202 -2.68 37.14 -7.65
C GLU A 202 -1.75 37.72 -6.58
N GLU A 203 -1.81 39.05 -6.42
CA GLU A 203 -1.02 39.85 -5.49
C GLU A 203 -1.00 39.23 -4.08
N ASP A 204 0.20 38.95 -3.56
CA ASP A 204 0.50 38.61 -2.18
C ASP A 204 -0.24 39.56 -1.19
N GLU A 205 -1.38 39.15 -0.66
CA GLU A 205 -1.77 39.60 0.68
C GLU A 205 -0.73 39.03 1.65
N GLU A 206 0.27 39.83 2.01
CA GLU A 206 1.40 39.47 2.90
C GLU A 206 0.95 38.57 4.06
N ASP A 207 1.23 37.27 3.98
CA ASP A 207 1.00 36.35 5.09
C ASP A 207 1.89 36.79 6.28
N PRO A 208 1.31 37.27 7.39
CA PRO A 208 2.08 37.76 8.52
C PRO A 208 2.98 36.69 9.15
N ALA A 209 2.62 35.40 9.02
CA ALA A 209 3.40 34.29 9.53
C ALA A 209 4.66 34.05 8.68
N LYS A 210 4.53 34.04 7.35
CA LYS A 210 5.67 34.00 6.40
C LYS A 210 6.65 35.12 6.72
N GLN A 211 6.20 36.37 6.75
CA GLN A 211 7.08 37.53 6.94
C GLN A 211 7.78 37.50 8.31
N ALA A 212 7.04 37.20 9.38
CA ALA A 212 7.63 37.06 10.71
C ALA A 212 8.69 35.95 10.78
N PHE A 213 8.49 34.86 10.05
CA PHE A 213 9.46 33.76 9.96
C PHE A 213 10.72 34.19 9.21
N LEU A 214 10.58 34.80 8.03
CA LEU A 214 11.70 35.27 7.21
C LEU A 214 12.57 36.28 7.98
N GLU A 215 11.95 37.28 8.62
CA GLU A 215 12.65 38.28 9.42
C GLU A 215 13.39 37.66 10.62
N LYS A 216 12.70 36.77 11.36
CA LYS A 216 13.27 36.10 12.54
C LYS A 216 14.51 35.27 12.18
N HIS A 217 14.47 34.60 11.03
CA HIS A 217 15.52 33.66 10.61
C HIS A 217 16.51 34.25 9.60
N ARG A 218 16.35 35.53 9.22
CA ARG A 218 17.19 36.26 8.24
C ARG A 218 17.24 35.52 6.90
N LEU A 219 16.08 35.08 6.43
CA LEU A 219 15.90 34.51 5.10
C LEU A 219 15.56 35.63 4.13
N GLU A 220 16.29 35.68 3.02
CA GLU A 220 16.05 36.59 1.90
C GLU A 220 15.45 35.80 0.74
N GLU A 221 14.36 36.28 0.16
CA GLU A 221 13.82 35.76 -1.10
C GLU A 221 14.66 36.34 -2.25
N LEU A 222 15.27 35.49 -3.07
CA LEU A 222 16.22 35.87 -4.12
C LEU A 222 15.88 35.17 -5.43
N THR A 223 16.31 35.74 -6.56
CA THR A 223 16.32 34.97 -7.82
C THR A 223 17.46 33.93 -7.79
N TYR A 224 17.34 32.90 -8.63
CA TYR A 224 18.38 31.88 -8.74
C TYR A 224 19.72 32.46 -9.22
N GLU A 225 19.70 33.44 -10.14
CA GLU A 225 20.91 34.15 -10.60
C GLU A 225 21.61 34.88 -9.44
N GLU A 226 20.86 35.57 -8.58
CA GLU A 226 21.40 36.25 -7.40
C GLU A 226 22.02 35.26 -6.40
N VAL A 227 21.41 34.09 -6.23
CA VAL A 227 21.97 32.99 -5.42
C VAL A 227 23.32 32.56 -5.98
N LEU A 228 23.42 32.28 -7.30
CA LEU A 228 24.67 31.88 -7.95
C LEU A 228 25.77 32.94 -7.78
N GLU A 229 25.45 34.22 -7.96
CA GLU A 229 26.39 35.33 -7.75
C GLU A 229 26.92 35.39 -6.31
N ARG A 230 26.04 35.27 -5.32
CA ARG A 230 26.41 35.31 -3.88
C ARG A 230 27.22 34.08 -3.45
N MET A 231 26.99 32.96 -4.11
CA MET A 231 27.70 31.70 -3.89
C MET A 231 29.02 31.65 -4.67
N GLY A 232 29.15 32.44 -5.74
CA GLY A 232 30.29 32.40 -6.64
C GLY A 232 30.39 31.08 -7.41
N LEU A 233 29.24 30.53 -7.82
CA LEU A 233 29.10 29.24 -8.49
C LEU A 233 28.41 29.41 -9.84
N GLU A 234 28.66 28.49 -10.77
CA GLU A 234 27.93 28.42 -12.05
C GLU A 234 26.66 27.56 -11.95
N GLN A 235 26.61 26.66 -10.97
CA GLN A 235 25.48 25.76 -10.67
C GLN A 235 25.62 25.24 -9.22
N LEU A 236 24.52 24.84 -8.57
CA LEU A 236 24.57 24.26 -7.21
C LEU A 236 24.74 22.74 -7.26
N PHE A 237 24.04 22.06 -8.18
CA PHE A 237 23.98 20.61 -8.28
C PHE A 237 24.87 20.12 -9.43
N ASP A 238 26.02 19.53 -9.09
CA ASP A 238 27.08 19.11 -10.03
C ASP A 238 26.77 17.85 -10.84
N TYR A 239 25.58 17.26 -10.63
CA TYR A 239 25.07 16.07 -11.31
C TYR A 239 23.97 16.40 -12.35
N TRP A 240 23.72 17.69 -12.62
CA TRP A 240 22.81 18.15 -13.69
C TRP A 240 23.33 17.88 -15.12
N ASP A 241 24.49 17.25 -15.32
CA ASP A 241 25.19 17.20 -16.62
C ASP A 241 24.64 16.19 -17.67
N GLY A 242 23.39 15.73 -17.51
CA GLY A 242 22.70 14.82 -18.44
C GLY A 242 23.36 13.45 -18.63
N LYS A 243 24.35 13.11 -17.79
CA LYS A 243 25.06 11.81 -17.79
C LYS A 243 24.82 11.00 -16.54
N SER A 244 24.17 11.57 -15.52
CA SER A 244 23.67 10.80 -14.39
C SER A 244 22.68 9.77 -14.97
N GLY A 245 22.86 8.49 -14.70
CA GLY A 245 21.90 7.45 -15.09
C GLY A 245 20.61 7.50 -14.26
N VAL A 246 20.24 8.71 -13.83
CA VAL A 246 19.21 9.08 -12.86
C VAL A 246 18.05 9.61 -13.70
N SER A 247 17.00 8.82 -13.84
CA SER A 247 15.80 9.19 -14.59
C SER A 247 14.84 9.82 -13.59
N ILE A 248 14.76 11.15 -13.55
CA ILE A 248 13.63 11.85 -12.93
C ILE A 248 12.96 12.62 -14.07
N MET A 249 11.73 12.20 -14.40
CA MET A 249 10.98 12.70 -15.56
C MET A 249 10.85 14.23 -15.59
N SER A 250 10.89 14.90 -14.42
CA SER A 250 10.78 16.36 -14.33
C SER A 250 12.06 17.10 -14.72
N LEU A 251 13.25 16.54 -14.48
CA LEU A 251 14.53 17.18 -14.80
C LEU A 251 14.86 17.08 -16.29
N ASP A 252 14.41 16.01 -16.95
CA ASP A 252 14.64 15.76 -18.38
C ASP A 252 13.96 16.81 -19.29
N ASN A 253 13.01 17.57 -18.76
CA ASN A 253 12.32 18.64 -19.48
C ASN A 253 13.12 19.96 -19.55
N TYR A 254 14.23 20.07 -18.81
CA TYR A 254 15.02 21.31 -18.70
C TYR A 254 16.44 21.15 -19.22
N GLU A 255 16.93 22.13 -19.99
CA GLU A 255 18.26 22.07 -20.62
C GLU A 255 19.40 22.29 -19.60
N ASP A 256 19.17 23.09 -18.56
CA ASP A 256 20.14 23.43 -17.51
C ASP A 256 19.46 23.77 -16.16
N GLU A 257 20.25 23.78 -15.09
CA GLU A 257 19.79 24.02 -13.71
C GLU A 257 19.16 25.42 -13.52
N PRO A 258 19.72 26.51 -14.10
CA PRO A 258 19.06 27.82 -14.09
C PRO A 258 17.66 27.80 -14.70
N SER A 259 17.48 27.16 -15.86
CA SER A 259 16.17 27.09 -16.55
C SER A 259 15.10 26.43 -15.68
N TYR A 260 15.46 25.43 -14.87
CA TYR A 260 14.53 24.80 -13.93
C TYR A 260 14.09 25.77 -12.83
N PHE A 261 15.04 26.47 -12.19
CA PHE A 261 14.72 27.41 -11.12
C PHE A 261 14.16 28.76 -11.60
N GLU A 262 14.05 28.99 -12.91
CA GLU A 262 13.22 30.06 -13.47
C GLU A 262 11.72 29.77 -13.27
N ASP A 263 11.30 28.52 -13.45
CA ASP A 263 9.90 28.09 -13.26
C ASP A 263 9.55 27.86 -11.77
N TYR A 264 10.57 27.58 -10.93
CA TYR A 264 10.43 27.31 -9.50
C TYR A 264 11.13 28.40 -8.66
N SER A 265 10.54 29.60 -8.64
CA SER A 265 11.20 30.84 -8.19
C SER A 265 11.10 31.15 -6.70
N ARG A 266 10.45 30.30 -5.88
CA ARG A 266 10.30 30.54 -4.43
C ARG A 266 11.56 30.11 -3.67
N ILE A 267 12.63 30.89 -3.85
CA ILE A 267 13.99 30.57 -3.41
C ILE A 267 14.36 31.43 -2.21
N TYR A 268 14.74 30.78 -1.12
CA TYR A 268 15.14 31.46 0.11
C TYR A 268 16.60 31.23 0.45
N PHE A 269 17.30 32.32 0.73
CA PHE A 269 18.73 32.34 1.00
C PHE A 269 19.03 32.79 2.44
N CYS A 270 19.90 32.07 3.12
CA CYS A 270 20.42 32.42 4.44
C CYS A 270 21.95 32.57 4.41
N ASP A 271 22.47 33.78 4.69
CA ASP A 271 23.91 34.00 4.91
C ASP A 271 24.29 33.71 6.38
N GLY A 272 24.66 32.45 6.64
CA GLY A 272 25.07 31.96 7.97
C GLY A 272 24.33 30.69 8.38
N ASP A 273 24.33 30.42 9.69
CA ASP A 273 23.64 29.25 10.25
C ASP A 273 22.13 29.49 10.34
N LEU A 274 21.36 28.52 9.83
CA LEU A 274 19.90 28.48 9.93
C LEU A 274 19.49 27.40 10.93
N ASP A 275 18.85 27.83 12.02
CA ASP A 275 18.32 26.96 13.07
C ASP A 275 16.81 27.23 13.23
N VAL A 276 16.00 26.25 12.84
CA VAL A 276 14.53 26.35 12.80
C VAL A 276 13.88 25.15 13.48
N ASP A 277 12.71 25.38 14.07
CA ASP A 277 11.91 24.31 14.64
C ASP A 277 11.20 23.52 13.55
N SER A 278 10.56 24.20 12.60
CA SER A 278 9.94 23.62 11.40
C SER A 278 10.13 24.57 10.19
N LEU A 279 10.08 24.00 8.99
CA LEU A 279 9.94 24.72 7.71
C LEU A 279 8.48 24.72 7.22
N ASP A 280 7.60 23.98 7.88
CA ASP A 280 6.16 23.98 7.67
C ASP A 280 5.57 25.21 8.38
N VAL A 281 5.39 26.28 7.62
CA VAL A 281 4.89 27.58 8.08
C VAL A 281 3.82 28.03 7.10
N ASP A 282 2.67 28.44 7.63
CA ASP A 282 1.54 28.95 6.83
C ASP A 282 2.04 30.03 5.84
N GLY A 283 1.67 29.86 4.57
CA GLY A 283 2.05 30.76 3.48
C GLY A 283 3.51 30.65 3.01
N LEU A 284 4.35 29.83 3.64
CA LEU A 284 5.74 29.61 3.24
C LEU A 284 5.86 28.38 2.32
N TYR A 285 5.89 28.63 1.02
CA TYR A 285 6.19 27.63 0.01
C TYR A 285 7.65 27.79 -0.42
N ILE A 286 8.44 26.71 -0.32
CA ILE A 286 9.88 26.70 -0.61
C ILE A 286 10.15 25.77 -1.78
N ASP A 287 10.59 26.34 -2.90
CA ASP A 287 11.11 25.56 -4.02
C ASP A 287 12.58 25.20 -3.80
N LEU A 288 13.38 26.15 -3.27
CA LEU A 288 14.78 25.94 -2.95
C LEU A 288 15.21 26.71 -1.69
N LEU A 289 15.84 26.01 -0.75
CA LEU A 289 16.47 26.61 0.43
C LEU A 289 18.00 26.58 0.32
N VAL A 290 18.64 27.74 0.28
CA VAL A 290 20.11 27.87 0.24
C VAL A 290 20.65 28.41 1.55
N VAL A 291 21.53 27.64 2.20
CA VAL A 291 22.14 28.00 3.49
C VAL A 291 23.65 28.05 3.35
N LYS A 292 24.20 29.27 3.42
CA LYS A 292 25.64 29.52 3.46
C LYS A 292 26.18 29.37 4.90
N GLY A 293 25.94 28.21 5.48
CA GLY A 293 26.33 27.84 6.84
C GLY A 293 25.79 26.46 7.20
N ASN A 294 25.50 26.23 8.48
CA ASN A 294 24.87 24.99 8.95
C ASN A 294 23.34 25.09 8.94
N LEU A 295 22.67 24.01 8.58
CA LEU A 295 21.22 23.87 8.62
C LEU A 295 20.81 22.93 9.76
N THR A 296 19.93 23.40 10.65
CA THR A 296 19.27 22.58 11.68
C THR A 296 17.77 22.75 11.58
N VAL A 297 17.04 21.64 11.34
CA VAL A 297 15.57 21.59 11.30
C VAL A 297 15.09 20.56 12.31
N ARG A 298 14.32 20.99 13.34
CA ARG A 298 13.71 20.10 14.38
C ARG A 298 12.33 19.57 14.00
N ASP A 299 12.11 19.42 12.70
CA ASP A 299 10.93 18.77 12.15
C ASP A 299 11.18 18.07 10.81
N SER A 300 10.08 17.74 10.13
CA SER A 300 10.04 17.23 8.76
C SER A 300 10.63 18.21 7.77
N VAL A 301 11.47 17.70 6.87
CA VAL A 301 11.82 18.32 5.59
C VAL A 301 11.20 17.44 4.52
N ALA A 302 9.96 17.77 4.14
CA ALA A 302 9.18 17.18 3.07
C ALA A 302 8.51 18.33 2.33
N GLY A 303 8.56 18.30 1.01
CA GLY A 303 8.00 19.30 0.11
C GLY A 303 6.50 19.15 -0.05
N TRP A 304 5.90 20.14 -0.69
CA TRP A 304 4.49 20.11 -1.08
C TRP A 304 4.26 19.05 -2.15
N GLY A 305 3.12 18.36 -2.10
CA GLY A 305 2.75 17.38 -3.14
C GLY A 305 3.39 16.00 -3.03
N GLY A 306 4.22 15.75 -2.01
CA GLY A 306 4.84 14.44 -1.78
C GLY A 306 6.31 14.33 -2.19
N ASP A 307 6.94 15.38 -2.71
CA ASP A 307 8.38 15.43 -2.99
C ASP A 307 9.19 15.95 -1.80
N GLY A 308 10.52 15.95 -1.84
CA GLY A 308 11.36 16.56 -0.81
C GLY A 308 11.62 18.06 -1.08
N ILE A 309 11.75 18.88 -0.03
CA ILE A 309 12.20 20.28 -0.21
C ILE A 309 13.62 20.27 -0.78
N ALA A 310 13.87 21.00 -1.87
CA ALA A 310 15.21 21.16 -2.41
C ALA A 310 16.06 22.05 -1.49
N TYR A 311 17.33 21.69 -1.30
CA TYR A 311 18.22 22.54 -0.53
C TYR A 311 19.69 22.42 -0.93
N TYR A 312 20.42 23.50 -0.69
CA TYR A 312 21.87 23.56 -0.81
C TYR A 312 22.51 24.13 0.44
N VAL A 313 23.33 23.33 1.13
CA VAL A 313 23.94 23.69 2.42
C VAL A 313 25.47 23.57 2.34
N THR A 314 26.17 24.68 2.60
CA THR A 314 27.65 24.70 2.55
C THR A 314 28.32 24.10 3.78
N GLY A 315 27.62 24.09 4.93
CA GLY A 315 28.06 23.51 6.19
C GLY A 315 27.44 22.13 6.45
N ASN A 316 27.15 21.83 7.72
CA ASN A 316 26.49 20.59 8.12
C ASN A 316 24.97 20.73 8.11
N THR A 317 24.27 19.62 7.87
CA THR A 317 22.80 19.53 7.93
C THR A 317 22.39 18.57 9.04
N THR A 318 21.49 19.00 9.92
CA THR A 318 20.88 18.16 10.97
C THR A 318 19.36 18.26 10.92
N ILE A 319 18.69 17.20 10.48
CA ILE A 319 17.23 17.17 10.24
C ILE A 319 16.57 16.10 11.11
N ASP A 320 15.34 16.32 11.57
CA ASP A 320 14.60 15.31 12.36
C ASP A 320 14.01 14.19 11.51
N LYS A 321 13.26 14.54 10.46
CA LYS A 321 12.72 13.61 9.46
C LYS A 321 13.02 14.13 8.06
N LEU A 322 13.69 13.34 7.23
CA LEU A 322 14.09 13.73 5.87
C LEU A 322 13.40 12.86 4.82
N GLN A 323 12.65 13.48 3.92
CA GLN A 323 12.32 12.88 2.64
C GLN A 323 13.49 13.06 1.69
N VAL A 324 14.07 11.95 1.25
CA VAL A 324 15.22 11.94 0.34
C VAL A 324 14.75 12.24 -1.06
N ASP A 325 15.38 13.24 -1.66
CA ASP A 325 15.15 13.68 -3.03
C ASP A 325 16.48 14.01 -3.73
N GLU A 326 16.45 14.23 -5.04
CA GLU A 326 17.62 14.47 -5.89
C GLU A 326 18.16 15.89 -5.71
N LEU A 327 17.32 16.93 -5.57
CA LEU A 327 17.77 18.32 -5.43
C LEU A 327 18.14 18.71 -3.99
N GLN A 328 18.90 17.84 -3.31
CA GLN A 328 19.30 18.04 -1.93
C GLN A 328 20.80 17.80 -1.77
N LYS A 329 21.53 18.85 -1.38
CA LYS A 329 22.99 18.80 -1.29
C LYS A 329 23.52 19.46 -0.02
N THR A 330 24.31 18.69 0.72
CA THR A 330 25.09 19.15 1.88
C THR A 330 26.56 18.93 1.61
N LEU A 331 27.37 19.99 1.64
CA LEU A 331 28.83 19.87 1.44
C LEU A 331 29.55 19.33 2.68
N GLY A 332 29.00 19.59 3.88
CA GLY A 332 29.48 19.06 5.15
C GLY A 332 28.88 17.68 5.47
N LYS A 333 28.65 17.43 6.76
CA LYS A 333 27.99 16.20 7.22
C LYS A 333 26.47 16.39 7.23
N GLU A 334 25.75 15.48 6.57
CA GLU A 334 24.30 15.32 6.70
C GLU A 334 24.00 14.25 7.75
N SER A 335 23.18 14.61 8.75
CA SER A 335 22.72 13.70 9.80
C SER A 335 21.23 13.85 10.01
N VAL A 336 20.53 12.72 10.03
CA VAL A 336 19.08 12.65 10.27
C VAL A 336 18.85 12.04 11.66
N ARG A 337 18.22 12.78 12.56
CA ARG A 337 18.09 12.40 13.97
C ARG A 337 17.18 11.19 14.19
N TYR A 338 16.12 11.04 13.40
CA TYR A 338 15.13 9.99 13.63
C TYR A 338 14.85 9.14 12.39
N LEU A 339 14.40 9.74 11.29
CA LEU A 339 13.83 8.99 10.17
C LEU A 339 14.19 9.62 8.83
N ALA A 340 14.79 8.83 7.94
CA ALA A 340 14.92 9.18 6.53
C ALA A 340 14.03 8.24 5.69
N TYR A 341 13.46 8.72 4.59
CA TYR A 341 12.71 7.86 3.69
C TYR A 341 12.80 8.33 2.24
N ALA A 342 12.73 7.37 1.32
CA ALA A 342 12.58 7.60 -0.12
C ALA A 342 11.28 6.93 -0.58
N TRP A 343 10.39 7.70 -1.19
CA TRP A 343 9.03 7.26 -1.50
C TRP A 343 8.68 7.66 -2.93
N ALA A 344 8.36 6.69 -3.78
CA ALA A 344 7.89 6.98 -5.13
C ALA A 344 6.39 7.34 -5.10
N ASP A 345 5.87 7.93 -6.18
CA ASP A 345 4.41 8.01 -6.38
C ASP A 345 3.89 6.85 -7.24
N ASP A 346 4.76 6.21 -8.01
CA ASP A 346 4.43 5.17 -8.98
C ASP A 346 5.16 3.86 -8.66
N HIS A 347 4.39 2.79 -8.46
CA HIS A 347 4.89 1.45 -8.22
C HIS A 347 5.29 0.69 -9.51
N GLU A 348 5.12 1.29 -10.70
CA GLU A 348 5.53 0.65 -11.94
C GLU A 348 7.01 0.92 -12.30
N MET A 349 7.65 1.92 -11.66
CA MET A 349 9.02 2.32 -11.96
C MET A 349 9.95 2.28 -10.74
N LEU A 350 11.07 1.56 -10.88
CA LEU A 350 12.16 1.59 -9.90
C LEU A 350 12.98 2.86 -10.06
N ASN A 351 12.88 3.76 -9.08
CA ASN A 351 13.58 5.04 -9.05
C ASN A 351 15.04 4.87 -8.63
N LYS A 352 15.91 5.71 -9.20
CA LYS A 352 17.34 5.77 -8.88
C LYS A 352 17.70 7.20 -8.57
N LEU A 353 18.56 7.39 -7.58
CA LEU A 353 19.15 8.67 -7.21
C LEU A 353 20.66 8.64 -7.38
N SER A 354 21.24 9.84 -7.40
CA SER A 354 22.68 10.01 -7.19
C SER A 354 23.15 9.36 -5.89
N ARG A 355 24.36 8.80 -5.90
CA ARG A 355 24.86 8.03 -4.74
C ARG A 355 24.97 8.91 -3.49
N ARG A 356 24.23 8.59 -2.43
CA ARG A 356 24.10 9.40 -1.21
C ARG A 356 24.42 8.61 0.05
N LYS A 357 25.00 9.26 1.05
CA LYS A 357 25.20 8.68 2.39
C LYS A 357 24.00 8.96 3.27
N ILE A 358 23.50 7.94 3.95
CA ILE A 358 22.36 8.03 4.85
C ILE A 358 22.83 7.78 6.29
N ASP A 359 22.93 8.86 7.07
CA ASP A 359 23.21 8.81 8.51
C ASP A 359 21.90 9.01 9.28
N ALA A 360 21.09 7.94 9.37
CA ALA A 360 19.78 7.93 10.02
C ALA A 360 19.58 6.66 10.85
N PRO A 361 18.88 6.69 12.01
CA PRO A 361 18.54 5.47 12.75
C PRO A 361 17.62 4.52 11.97
N VAL A 362 16.67 5.06 11.21
CA VAL A 362 15.70 4.30 10.42
C VAL A 362 15.64 4.86 9.00
N PHE A 363 15.64 3.97 8.02
CA PHE A 363 15.44 4.28 6.61
C PHE A 363 14.30 3.45 6.02
N LEU A 364 13.36 4.11 5.34
CA LEU A 364 12.23 3.49 4.65
C LEU A 364 12.34 3.75 3.14
N SER A 365 12.09 2.74 2.32
CA SER A 365 12.23 2.85 0.87
C SER A 365 11.08 2.16 0.14
N TRP A 366 10.33 2.92 -0.67
CA TRP A 366 9.31 2.37 -1.55
C TRP A 366 9.64 2.72 -3.00
N PHE A 367 9.89 1.70 -3.84
CA PHE A 367 10.28 1.85 -5.25
C PHE A 367 11.54 2.70 -5.52
N TYR A 368 12.53 2.61 -4.63
CA TYR A 368 13.88 3.16 -4.85
C TYR A 368 14.96 2.08 -4.75
N ASP A 369 15.93 2.12 -5.67
CA ASP A 369 17.09 1.21 -5.67
C ASP A 369 18.00 1.49 -4.47
N LEU A 370 18.14 0.52 -3.56
CA LEU A 370 18.98 0.67 -2.38
C LEU A 370 20.47 0.85 -2.69
N HIS A 371 20.94 0.49 -3.90
CA HIS A 371 22.33 0.71 -4.30
C HIS A 371 22.68 2.19 -4.50
N CYS A 372 21.68 3.07 -4.53
CA CYS A 372 21.87 4.51 -4.49
C CYS A 372 22.37 5.00 -3.10
N PHE A 373 22.25 4.18 -2.06
CA PHE A 373 22.50 4.63 -0.68
C PHE A 373 23.67 3.90 -0.03
N GLU A 374 24.47 4.65 0.73
CA GLU A 374 25.46 4.13 1.67
C GLU A 374 24.99 4.42 3.10
N PHE A 375 24.54 3.38 3.80
CA PHE A 375 23.94 3.50 5.12
C PHE A 375 24.96 3.52 6.25
N ALA A 376 24.70 4.31 7.30
CA ALA A 376 25.40 4.16 8.56
C ALA A 376 25.20 2.73 9.12
N PRO A 377 26.21 2.14 9.81
CA PRO A 377 26.14 0.73 10.23
C PRO A 377 24.95 0.37 11.13
N ASP A 378 24.45 1.35 11.88
CA ASP A 378 23.37 1.16 12.85
C ASP A 378 21.96 1.38 12.28
N THR A 379 21.84 1.82 11.02
CA THR A 379 20.56 2.08 10.35
C THR A 379 19.75 0.80 10.22
N LEU A 380 18.48 0.86 10.65
CA LEU A 380 17.46 -0.12 10.31
C LEU A 380 16.84 0.22 8.95
N ILE A 381 16.78 -0.75 8.06
CA ILE A 381 16.29 -0.56 6.69
C ILE A 381 15.03 -1.39 6.49
N THR A 382 13.97 -0.75 6.00
CA THR A 382 12.83 -1.42 5.37
C THR A 382 12.72 -0.94 3.94
N ALA A 383 12.57 -1.87 3.00
CA ALA A 383 12.44 -1.54 1.60
C ALA A 383 11.49 -2.49 0.87
N LEU A 384 10.75 -1.95 -0.10
CA LEU A 384 9.90 -2.69 -1.01
C LEU A 384 9.97 -2.08 -2.39
N TYR A 385 10.39 -2.89 -3.36
CA TYR A 385 10.39 -2.63 -4.81
C TYR A 385 10.47 -3.97 -5.54
N GLU A 386 10.88 -4.02 -6.81
CA GLU A 386 11.06 -5.25 -7.60
C GLU A 386 11.71 -6.39 -6.77
N TYR A 387 11.02 -7.55 -6.76
CA TYR A 387 11.29 -8.63 -5.83
C TYR A 387 12.66 -9.30 -6.08
N ASP A 388 13.02 -9.55 -7.33
CA ASP A 388 14.28 -10.20 -7.67
C ASP A 388 15.47 -9.32 -7.26
N ASP A 389 15.41 -8.01 -7.55
CA ASP A 389 16.43 -7.03 -7.18
C ASP A 389 16.53 -6.85 -5.66
N LEU A 390 15.39 -6.74 -4.96
CA LEU A 390 15.35 -6.62 -3.49
C LEU A 390 15.90 -7.89 -2.82
N SER A 391 15.54 -9.07 -3.32
CA SER A 391 16.02 -10.35 -2.77
C SER A 391 17.52 -10.58 -3.01
N ALA A 392 18.08 -9.97 -4.06
CA ALA A 392 19.51 -10.00 -4.35
C ALA A 392 20.33 -8.99 -3.52
N TYR A 393 19.68 -7.99 -2.93
CA TYR A 393 20.34 -6.95 -2.15
C TYR A 393 21.00 -7.51 -0.89
N LYS A 394 22.27 -7.12 -0.66
CA LYS A 394 23.08 -7.60 0.47
C LYS A 394 23.52 -6.44 1.34
N THR A 395 23.22 -6.55 2.62
CA THR A 395 23.66 -5.57 3.62
C THR A 395 24.03 -6.26 4.93
N THR A 396 24.82 -5.56 5.75
CA THR A 396 25.11 -5.93 7.14
C THR A 396 24.24 -5.18 8.15
N ASN A 397 23.48 -4.18 7.68
CA ASN A 397 22.46 -3.48 8.46
C ASN A 397 21.31 -4.42 8.85
N ALA A 398 20.56 -4.02 9.88
CA ALA A 398 19.29 -4.66 10.18
C ALA A 398 18.34 -4.39 9.01
N PHE A 399 17.80 -5.45 8.41
CA PHE A 399 17.05 -5.36 7.17
C PHE A 399 15.74 -6.14 7.23
N LEU A 400 14.66 -5.46 6.86
CA LEU A 400 13.29 -5.96 6.84
C LEU A 400 12.73 -5.73 5.43
N PRO A 401 13.07 -6.61 4.45
CA PRO A 401 12.58 -6.50 3.09
C PRO A 401 11.08 -6.77 3.00
N TRP A 402 10.44 -6.24 1.97
CA TRP A 402 9.05 -6.53 1.63
C TRP A 402 8.12 -6.24 2.82
N HIS A 403 7.38 -7.24 3.30
CA HIS A 403 6.46 -7.13 4.44
C HIS A 403 7.06 -7.55 5.80
N ASP A 404 8.37 -7.80 5.89
CA ASP A 404 9.01 -8.28 7.14
C ASP A 404 8.87 -7.29 8.29
N PHE A 405 8.65 -6.00 7.99
CA PHE A 405 8.33 -4.98 8.99
C PHE A 405 7.12 -5.38 9.86
N ALA A 406 6.14 -6.10 9.31
CA ALA A 406 4.96 -6.53 10.06
C ALA A 406 5.31 -7.51 11.20
N SER A 407 6.42 -8.23 11.08
CA SER A 407 6.94 -9.10 12.15
C SER A 407 7.73 -8.35 13.21
N ALA A 408 8.11 -7.09 12.96
CA ALA A 408 8.97 -6.32 13.82
C ALA A 408 8.28 -5.11 14.48
N PHE A 409 7.54 -4.32 13.70
CA PHE A 409 6.96 -3.05 14.13
C PHE A 409 5.68 -3.21 14.93
N ARG A 410 5.42 -2.28 15.85
CA ARG A 410 4.14 -2.19 16.58
C ARG A 410 2.98 -2.07 15.60
N THR A 411 1.82 -2.61 15.96
CA THR A 411 0.67 -2.73 15.06
C THR A 411 -0.01 -1.40 14.73
N ASP A 412 0.26 -0.33 15.48
CA ASP A 412 -0.18 1.04 15.19
C ASP A 412 0.65 1.74 14.09
N LEU A 413 1.80 1.17 13.72
CA LEU A 413 2.77 1.79 12.80
C LEU A 413 2.65 1.31 11.35
N TYR A 414 1.68 0.45 11.04
CA TYR A 414 1.44 -0.04 9.68
C TYR A 414 -0.03 -0.46 9.47
N TYR A 415 -0.44 -0.52 8.21
CA TYR A 415 -1.79 -0.88 7.79
C TYR A 415 -1.88 -2.35 7.37
N PRO A 416 -3.09 -2.95 7.34
CA PRO A 416 -3.28 -4.32 6.90
C PRO A 416 -2.72 -4.59 5.49
N VAL A 417 -2.17 -5.79 5.31
CA VAL A 417 -1.74 -6.31 4.01
C VAL A 417 -2.46 -7.63 3.78
N GLU A 418 -3.29 -7.67 2.74
CA GLU A 418 -4.18 -8.79 2.47
C GLU A 418 -3.49 -9.93 1.74
N LYS A 419 -2.57 -9.62 0.82
CA LYS A 419 -1.94 -10.62 -0.06
C LYS A 419 -0.44 -10.46 -0.11
N GLU A 420 0.25 -11.58 -0.33
CA GLU A 420 1.70 -11.65 -0.36
C GLU A 420 2.36 -10.84 -1.48
N HIS A 421 1.65 -10.64 -2.59
CA HIS A 421 2.13 -9.95 -3.79
C HIS A 421 1.74 -8.47 -3.85
N HIS A 422 1.08 -7.94 -2.81
CA HIS A 422 0.85 -6.49 -2.77
C HIS A 422 2.20 -5.79 -2.63
N ASP A 423 2.46 -4.83 -3.50
CA ASP A 423 3.73 -4.13 -3.63
C ASP A 423 3.67 -2.74 -2.97
N ASN A 424 2.86 -2.57 -1.93
CA ASN A 424 2.75 -1.33 -1.18
C ASN A 424 3.43 -1.44 0.19
N LEU A 425 4.32 -0.50 0.48
CA LEU A 425 4.93 -0.39 1.79
C LEU A 425 3.94 0.34 2.72
N ASN A 426 2.93 -0.37 3.21
CA ASN A 426 1.79 0.14 4.00
C ASN A 426 2.18 0.62 5.42
N LEU A 427 3.08 1.61 5.53
CA LEU A 427 3.62 2.14 6.79
C LEU A 427 2.97 3.47 7.19
N ASN A 428 2.81 3.67 8.49
CA ASN A 428 2.47 4.97 9.08
C ASN A 428 3.76 5.75 9.37
N ILE A 429 4.32 6.41 8.34
CA ILE A 429 5.58 7.15 8.42
C ILE A 429 5.52 8.23 9.53
N GLY A 430 4.40 8.95 9.62
CA GLY A 430 4.17 9.97 10.66
C GLY A 430 4.18 9.39 12.07
N GLY A 431 3.52 8.25 12.28
CA GLY A 431 3.52 7.52 13.55
C GLY A 431 4.89 7.00 13.95
N ILE A 432 5.66 6.46 12.98
CA ILE A 432 7.03 6.00 13.19
C ILE A 432 7.90 7.18 13.66
N TYR A 433 7.84 8.30 12.93
CA TYR A 433 8.57 9.51 13.29
C TYR A 433 8.19 10.02 14.67
N ALA A 434 6.90 10.13 14.98
CA ALA A 434 6.42 10.60 16.27
C ALA A 434 6.89 9.70 17.43
N ALA A 435 6.91 8.37 17.24
CA ALA A 435 7.42 7.43 18.23
C ALA A 435 8.92 7.63 18.45
N LEU A 436 9.72 7.70 17.38
CA LEU A 436 11.16 7.91 17.46
C LEU A 436 11.52 9.25 18.13
N LYS A 437 10.82 10.34 17.79
CA LYS A 437 11.01 11.67 18.39
C LYS A 437 10.73 11.70 19.89
N LYS A 438 9.78 10.87 20.36
CA LYS A 438 9.48 10.70 21.80
C LYS A 438 10.42 9.72 22.51
N GLY A 439 11.32 9.05 21.78
CA GLY A 439 12.17 7.99 22.32
C GLY A 439 11.42 6.69 22.61
N GLU A 440 10.25 6.48 22.00
CA GLU A 440 9.49 5.24 22.10
C GLU A 440 10.04 4.18 21.14
N SER A 441 9.93 2.91 21.52
CA SER A 441 10.25 1.80 20.63
C SER A 441 9.23 1.71 19.49
N ILE A 442 9.72 1.58 18.26
CA ILE A 442 8.92 1.22 17.09
C ILE A 442 8.70 -0.30 16.99
N PHE A 443 9.43 -1.09 17.77
CA PHE A 443 9.32 -2.55 17.77
C PHE A 443 8.23 -3.06 18.71
N LYS A 444 7.62 -4.19 18.33
CA LYS A 444 6.76 -5.01 19.20
C LYS A 444 7.49 -5.48 20.44
N GLU A 445 6.72 -5.81 21.47
CA GLU A 445 7.27 -6.43 22.67
C GLU A 445 8.04 -7.71 22.31
N GLY A 446 9.24 -7.85 22.87
CA GLY A 446 10.10 -9.00 22.59
C GLY A 446 10.79 -8.96 21.23
N VAL A 447 10.71 -7.88 20.45
CA VAL A 447 11.50 -7.70 19.23
C VAL A 447 12.66 -6.73 19.49
N THR A 448 13.85 -7.05 18.97
CA THR A 448 15.04 -6.20 19.08
C THR A 448 15.78 -6.11 17.75
N LYS A 449 16.49 -4.99 17.53
CA LYS A 449 17.37 -4.80 16.35
C LYS A 449 18.44 -5.90 16.26
N GLU A 450 18.97 -6.34 17.40
CA GLU A 450 19.91 -7.47 17.47
C GLU A 450 19.28 -8.77 16.98
N GLY A 451 18.03 -9.06 17.36
CA GLY A 451 17.29 -10.22 16.85
C GLY A 451 17.11 -10.19 15.34
N ILE A 452 16.78 -9.03 14.77
CA ILE A 452 16.66 -8.83 13.31
C ILE A 452 18.00 -9.12 12.63
N LEU A 453 19.09 -8.53 13.13
CA LEU A 453 20.44 -8.76 12.60
C LEU A 453 20.84 -10.23 12.63
N LEU A 454 20.54 -10.93 13.72
CA LEU A 454 20.83 -12.36 13.87
C LEU A 454 20.02 -13.21 12.87
N VAL A 455 18.76 -12.88 12.60
CA VAL A 455 17.97 -13.55 11.57
C VAL A 455 18.55 -13.28 10.18
N ASN A 456 18.87 -12.03 9.85
CA ASN A 456 19.49 -11.70 8.56
C ASN A 456 20.84 -12.41 8.39
N GLU A 457 21.67 -12.49 9.44
CA GLU A 457 22.92 -13.26 9.40
C GLU A 457 22.68 -14.77 9.23
N GLY A 458 21.70 -15.33 9.93
CA GLY A 458 21.33 -16.74 9.77
C GLY A 458 20.91 -17.07 8.34
N GLN A 459 20.15 -16.20 7.69
CA GLN A 459 19.78 -16.34 6.27
C GLN A 459 21.02 -16.26 5.36
N ARG A 460 21.96 -15.35 5.62
CA ARG A 460 23.24 -15.27 4.87
C ARG A 460 24.07 -16.55 5.03
N LEU A 461 24.18 -17.08 6.24
CA LEU A 461 24.90 -18.34 6.51
C LEU A 461 24.23 -19.53 5.83
N LEU A 462 22.89 -19.60 5.79
CA LEU A 462 22.16 -20.61 5.03
C LEU A 462 22.46 -20.53 3.53
N ALA A 463 22.52 -19.32 2.96
CA ALA A 463 22.89 -19.13 1.56
C ALA A 463 24.35 -19.54 1.28
N ALA A 464 25.22 -19.50 2.29
CA ALA A 464 26.59 -20.01 2.26
C ALA A 464 26.71 -21.50 2.63
N GLU A 465 25.59 -22.22 2.76
CA GLU A 465 25.50 -23.64 3.16
C GLU A 465 26.01 -23.96 4.59
N ASP A 466 26.23 -22.95 5.44
CA ASP A 466 26.57 -23.14 6.86
C ASP A 466 25.30 -23.30 7.71
N VAL A 467 24.76 -24.53 7.71
CA VAL A 467 23.53 -24.88 8.43
C VAL A 467 23.68 -24.74 9.95
N GLN A 468 24.84 -25.07 10.51
CA GLN A 468 25.05 -25.01 11.97
C GLN A 468 25.23 -23.56 12.45
N GLY A 469 25.99 -22.75 11.70
CA GLY A 469 26.12 -21.32 11.97
C GLY A 469 24.76 -20.61 11.88
N ALA A 470 23.98 -20.90 10.85
CA ALA A 470 22.64 -20.35 10.72
C ALA A 470 21.71 -20.71 11.89
N TRP A 471 21.71 -21.97 12.31
CA TRP A 471 20.94 -22.39 13.48
C TRP A 471 21.38 -21.65 14.75
N ALA A 472 22.70 -21.49 14.97
CA ALA A 472 23.21 -20.74 16.12
C ALA A 472 22.70 -19.29 16.11
N CYS A 473 22.65 -18.65 14.94
CA CYS A 473 22.08 -17.31 14.77
C CYS A 473 20.57 -17.27 15.09
N PHE A 474 19.76 -18.16 14.52
CA PHE A 474 18.32 -18.20 14.79
C PHE A 474 18.01 -18.52 16.24
N LYS A 475 18.75 -19.47 16.85
CA LYS A 475 18.65 -19.79 18.27
C LYS A 475 18.96 -18.57 19.12
N LYS A 476 20.02 -17.83 18.80
CA LYS A 476 20.37 -16.61 19.52
C LYS A 476 19.31 -15.52 19.32
N ALA A 477 18.75 -15.39 18.13
CA ALA A 477 17.67 -14.45 17.84
C ALA A 477 16.44 -14.74 18.71
N MET A 478 16.04 -16.01 18.85
CA MET A 478 14.93 -16.41 19.74
C MET A 478 15.20 -16.10 21.23
N GLU A 479 16.46 -16.03 21.66
CA GLU A 479 16.82 -15.66 23.03
C GLU A 479 16.77 -14.14 23.27
N VAL A 480 17.29 -13.34 22.34
CA VAL A 480 17.41 -11.87 22.49
C VAL A 480 16.19 -11.11 21.97
N ALA A 481 15.37 -11.77 21.14
CA ALA A 481 14.13 -11.25 20.58
C ALA A 481 13.03 -12.33 20.63
N PRO A 482 12.56 -12.71 21.83
CA PRO A 482 11.61 -13.81 22.01
C PRO A 482 10.25 -13.57 21.36
N GLY A 483 9.90 -12.33 21.00
CA GLY A 483 8.68 -11.95 20.28
C GLY A 483 8.85 -11.82 18.77
N TYR A 484 10.05 -12.09 18.23
CA TYR A 484 10.31 -11.91 16.80
C TYR A 484 9.92 -13.16 15.99
N TYR A 485 8.77 -13.08 15.34
CA TYR A 485 8.17 -14.18 14.56
C TYR A 485 9.14 -14.85 13.57
N LEU A 486 9.92 -14.06 12.83
CA LEU A 486 10.81 -14.57 11.79
C LEU A 486 11.95 -15.43 12.36
N ALA A 487 12.37 -15.22 13.61
CA ALA A 487 13.38 -16.09 14.24
C ALA A 487 12.89 -17.54 14.37
N TYR A 488 11.61 -17.72 14.72
CA TYR A 488 10.98 -19.04 14.82
C TYR A 488 10.67 -19.62 13.43
N SER A 489 10.15 -18.78 12.51
CA SER A 489 9.82 -19.21 11.15
C SER A 489 11.07 -19.72 10.42
N GLU A 490 12.16 -18.96 10.42
CA GLU A 490 13.40 -19.32 9.72
C GLU A 490 14.14 -20.50 10.41
N GLY A 491 14.20 -20.49 11.75
CA GLY A 491 14.77 -21.61 12.51
C GLY A 491 14.01 -22.93 12.28
N GLY A 492 12.67 -22.87 12.26
CA GLY A 492 11.83 -24.02 11.96
C GLY A 492 12.00 -24.51 10.52
N LYS A 493 12.05 -23.60 9.53
CA LYS A 493 12.27 -23.94 8.10
C LYS A 493 13.61 -24.66 7.90
N LEU A 494 14.66 -24.19 8.57
CA LEU A 494 15.98 -24.83 8.56
C LEU A 494 15.87 -26.29 9.06
N LEU A 495 15.30 -26.50 10.26
CA LEU A 495 15.16 -27.83 10.83
C LEU A 495 14.25 -28.75 9.99
N PHE A 496 13.21 -28.18 9.38
CA PHE A 496 12.32 -28.90 8.46
C PHE A 496 13.07 -29.42 7.24
N LYS A 497 13.92 -28.58 6.63
CA LYS A 497 14.77 -28.94 5.47
C LYS A 497 15.72 -30.09 5.81
N GLU A 498 16.26 -30.08 7.03
CA GLU A 498 17.09 -31.16 7.58
C GLU A 498 16.29 -32.39 8.03
N LYS A 499 14.95 -32.41 7.83
CA LYS A 499 14.03 -33.49 8.20
C LYS A 499 13.93 -33.74 9.70
N ALA A 500 14.35 -32.78 10.51
CA ALA A 500 14.27 -32.83 11.96
C ALA A 500 12.87 -32.41 12.45
N TYR A 501 11.83 -33.12 11.97
CA TYR A 501 10.44 -32.66 12.10
C TYR A 501 9.97 -32.45 13.53
N ARG A 502 10.41 -33.27 14.49
CA ARG A 502 10.06 -33.07 15.91
C ARG A 502 10.63 -31.75 16.45
N GLN A 503 11.92 -31.48 16.16
CA GLN A 503 12.59 -30.26 16.60
C GLN A 503 12.03 -29.02 15.86
N ALA A 504 11.76 -29.14 14.55
CA ALA A 504 11.12 -28.09 13.76
C ALA A 504 9.73 -27.74 14.30
N MET A 505 8.91 -28.76 14.61
CA MET A 505 7.57 -28.57 15.19
C MET A 505 7.62 -27.75 16.48
N GLU A 506 8.54 -28.07 17.39
CA GLU A 506 8.70 -27.35 18.65
C GLU A 506 9.09 -25.87 18.45
N VAL A 507 9.95 -25.58 17.47
CA VAL A 507 10.35 -24.21 17.14
C VAL A 507 9.20 -23.45 16.51
N PHE A 508 8.55 -24.02 15.49
CA PHE A 508 7.40 -23.38 14.84
C PHE A 508 6.25 -23.13 15.81
N ALA A 509 5.93 -24.10 16.69
CA ALA A 509 4.86 -23.96 17.68
C ALA A 509 5.10 -22.78 18.64
N LYS A 510 6.36 -22.51 18.99
CA LYS A 510 6.73 -21.32 19.79
C LYS A 510 6.54 -20.00 19.03
N GLY A 511 6.60 -20.02 17.70
CA GLY A 511 6.39 -18.85 16.84
C GLY A 511 4.92 -18.49 16.64
N ILE A 512 3.99 -19.43 16.77
CA ILE A 512 2.54 -19.23 16.51
C ILE A 512 1.96 -18.00 17.24
N PRO A 513 2.23 -17.77 18.54
CA PRO A 513 1.67 -16.61 19.25
C PRO A 513 2.17 -15.25 18.76
N PHE A 514 3.26 -15.22 17.99
CA PHE A 514 3.90 -13.99 17.51
C PHE A 514 3.54 -13.64 16.06
N LYS A 515 2.58 -14.36 15.46
CA LYS A 515 2.10 -14.09 14.10
C LYS A 515 1.80 -12.59 13.92
N PRO A 516 2.24 -11.97 12.81
CA PRO A 516 1.87 -10.59 12.49
C PRO A 516 0.35 -10.43 12.33
N GLU A 517 -0.28 -9.66 13.22
CA GLU A 517 -1.75 -9.50 13.27
C GLU A 517 -2.36 -8.95 11.97
N LYS A 518 -1.67 -8.00 11.34
CA LYS A 518 -2.12 -7.27 10.15
C LYS A 518 -1.59 -7.85 8.83
N LEU A 519 -1.03 -9.07 8.85
CA LEU A 519 -0.55 -9.78 7.65
C LEU A 519 -1.43 -11.01 7.41
N ALA A 520 -2.48 -10.86 6.60
CA ALA A 520 -3.56 -11.85 6.52
C ALA A 520 -3.09 -13.23 6.01
N TYR A 521 -2.09 -13.23 5.12
CA TYR A 521 -1.56 -14.43 4.48
C TYR A 521 -0.48 -15.15 5.31
N GLU A 522 0.04 -14.53 6.38
CA GLU A 522 1.13 -15.13 7.15
C GLU A 522 0.62 -16.21 8.11
N ASN A 523 0.84 -17.48 7.75
CA ASN A 523 0.47 -18.65 8.56
C ASN A 523 1.61 -19.67 8.71
N THR A 524 2.82 -19.30 8.32
CA THR A 524 3.95 -20.23 8.12
C THR A 524 4.22 -21.08 9.35
N CYS A 525 4.34 -20.49 10.54
CA CYS A 525 4.64 -21.23 11.75
C CYS A 525 3.56 -22.29 12.05
N ALA A 526 2.28 -21.93 12.02
CA ALA A 526 1.20 -22.86 12.32
C ALA A 526 1.09 -23.98 11.27
N GLU A 527 1.15 -23.63 10.00
CA GLU A 527 1.05 -24.58 8.89
C GLU A 527 2.23 -25.56 8.83
N GLN A 528 3.45 -25.07 9.05
CA GLN A 528 4.64 -25.92 9.06
C GLN A 528 4.75 -26.74 10.34
N ALA A 529 4.31 -26.23 11.49
CA ALA A 529 4.16 -27.03 12.71
C ALA A 529 3.20 -28.21 12.49
N ALA A 530 2.04 -27.94 11.88
CA ALA A 530 1.06 -28.97 11.55
C ALA A 530 1.61 -30.00 10.56
N LEU A 531 2.32 -29.57 9.51
CA LEU A 531 2.96 -30.50 8.60
C LEU A 531 4.03 -31.36 9.30
N CYS A 532 4.82 -30.78 10.21
CA CYS A 532 5.77 -31.54 11.03
C CYS A 532 5.05 -32.58 11.89
N ALA A 533 3.94 -32.20 12.53
CA ALA A 533 3.10 -33.09 13.33
C ALA A 533 2.59 -34.28 12.49
N VAL A 534 2.13 -34.04 11.26
CA VAL A 534 1.80 -35.11 10.30
C VAL A 534 3.00 -36.03 10.08
N ARG A 535 4.20 -35.48 9.89
CA ARG A 535 5.40 -36.30 9.61
C ARG A 535 5.83 -37.20 10.76
N ILE A 536 5.51 -36.85 12.00
CA ILE A 536 5.85 -37.62 13.19
C ILE A 536 4.66 -38.43 13.74
N GLY A 537 3.51 -38.42 13.06
CA GLY A 537 2.32 -39.21 13.40
C GLY A 537 1.36 -38.54 14.40
N GLU A 538 1.54 -37.25 14.70
CA GLU A 538 0.72 -36.46 15.62
C GLU A 538 -0.46 -35.81 14.89
N TYR A 539 -1.28 -36.63 14.20
CA TYR A 539 -2.31 -36.17 13.26
C TYR A 539 -3.39 -35.28 13.89
N ASN A 540 -3.83 -35.58 15.11
CA ASN A 540 -4.87 -34.79 15.78
C ASN A 540 -4.39 -33.36 16.07
N GLN A 541 -3.14 -33.19 16.51
CA GLN A 541 -2.55 -31.88 16.76
C GLN A 541 -2.39 -31.10 15.45
N ALA A 542 -1.99 -31.77 14.36
CA ALA A 542 -1.89 -31.16 13.05
C ALA A 542 -3.23 -30.60 12.58
N ILE A 543 -4.31 -31.39 12.74
CA ILE A 543 -5.67 -30.96 12.37
C ILE A 543 -6.11 -29.78 13.23
N GLU A 544 -5.88 -29.82 14.54
CA GLU A 544 -6.22 -28.73 15.47
C GLU A 544 -5.56 -27.41 15.03
N TRP A 545 -4.23 -27.38 14.86
CA TRP A 545 -3.55 -26.16 14.42
C TRP A 545 -4.00 -25.65 13.05
N CYS A 546 -4.29 -26.56 12.11
CA CYS A 546 -4.82 -26.13 10.81
C CYS A 546 -6.26 -25.61 10.89
N LEU A 547 -7.08 -26.11 11.80
CA LEU A 547 -8.42 -25.57 12.02
C LEU A 547 -8.34 -24.16 12.63
N ASP A 548 -7.45 -23.92 13.60
CA ASP A 548 -7.21 -22.58 14.16
C ASP A 548 -6.78 -21.57 13.09
N VAL A 549 -5.92 -22.00 12.14
CA VAL A 549 -5.57 -21.17 10.97
C VAL A 549 -6.82 -20.84 10.15
N LEU A 550 -7.66 -21.84 9.85
CA LEU A 550 -8.86 -21.66 9.04
C LEU A 550 -9.96 -20.82 9.71
N GLU A 551 -9.95 -20.68 11.05
CA GLU A 551 -10.83 -19.76 11.77
C GLU A 551 -10.49 -18.29 11.46
N THR A 552 -9.21 -17.98 11.23
CA THR A 552 -8.75 -16.60 10.95
C THR A 552 -8.50 -16.33 9.47
N ASN A 553 -8.19 -17.36 8.69
CA ASN A 553 -7.99 -17.28 7.25
C ASN A 553 -8.64 -18.49 6.57
N ASN A 554 -9.88 -18.34 6.14
CA ASN A 554 -10.64 -19.40 5.48
C ASN A 554 -10.15 -19.73 4.05
N GLU A 555 -9.20 -18.96 3.51
CA GLU A 555 -8.53 -19.18 2.23
C GLU A 555 -7.14 -19.83 2.39
N ALA A 556 -6.75 -20.24 3.61
CA ALA A 556 -5.48 -20.94 3.85
C ALA A 556 -5.48 -22.35 3.23
N TYR A 557 -5.22 -22.39 1.91
CA TYR A 557 -5.30 -23.61 1.11
C TYR A 557 -4.29 -24.67 1.57
N PHE A 558 -3.15 -24.25 2.12
CA PHE A 558 -2.11 -25.15 2.58
C PHE A 558 -2.51 -25.84 3.89
N ALA A 559 -3.08 -25.11 4.86
CA ALA A 559 -3.72 -25.71 6.04
C ALA A 559 -4.76 -26.78 5.65
N MET A 560 -5.66 -26.49 4.69
CA MET A 560 -6.61 -27.49 4.18
C MET A 560 -5.93 -28.72 3.57
N ARG A 561 -4.81 -28.52 2.85
CA ARG A 561 -4.01 -29.60 2.27
C ARG A 561 -3.37 -30.47 3.36
N VAL A 562 -2.91 -29.88 4.47
CA VAL A 562 -2.34 -30.62 5.61
C VAL A 562 -3.43 -31.43 6.34
N ILE A 563 -4.62 -30.86 6.55
CA ILE A 563 -5.78 -31.60 7.08
C ILE A 563 -6.11 -32.80 6.17
N GLY A 564 -6.14 -32.58 4.86
CA GLY A 564 -6.38 -33.63 3.87
C GLY A 564 -5.39 -34.79 3.98
N GLU A 565 -4.10 -34.50 4.16
CA GLU A 565 -3.08 -35.53 4.35
C GLU A 565 -3.24 -36.29 5.68
N ALA A 566 -3.49 -35.57 6.79
CA ALA A 566 -3.74 -36.18 8.08
C ALA A 566 -4.98 -37.09 8.05
N ALA A 567 -6.04 -36.68 7.35
CA ALA A 567 -7.25 -37.46 7.14
C ALA A 567 -7.01 -38.73 6.30
N ILE A 568 -6.16 -38.67 5.26
CA ILE A 568 -5.74 -39.87 4.50
C ILE A 568 -5.03 -40.86 5.42
N LEU A 569 -4.07 -40.40 6.22
CA LEU A 569 -3.26 -41.24 7.11
C LEU A 569 -4.07 -41.85 8.26
N THR A 570 -5.20 -41.25 8.61
CA THR A 570 -6.17 -41.75 9.59
C THR A 570 -7.35 -42.51 8.97
N GLN A 571 -7.34 -42.74 7.64
CA GLN A 571 -8.36 -43.44 6.86
C GLN A 571 -9.73 -42.75 6.76
N HIS A 572 -9.80 -41.44 7.03
CA HIS A 572 -10.99 -40.61 6.84
C HIS A 572 -11.02 -40.04 5.41
N LEU A 573 -11.18 -40.90 4.41
CA LEU A 573 -10.98 -40.55 3.00
C LEU A 573 -12.00 -39.54 2.45
N ASP A 574 -13.24 -39.54 2.93
CA ASP A 574 -14.25 -38.59 2.47
C ASP A 574 -13.97 -37.17 2.99
N ASP A 575 -13.62 -37.04 4.27
CA ASP A 575 -13.19 -35.76 4.87
C ASP A 575 -11.95 -35.23 4.16
N ALA A 576 -10.95 -36.10 3.90
CA ALA A 576 -9.76 -35.74 3.14
C ALA A 576 -10.12 -35.18 1.77
N LYS A 577 -11.05 -35.83 1.06
CA LYS A 577 -11.50 -35.40 -0.27
C LYS A 577 -12.11 -34.00 -0.24
N ASP A 578 -12.92 -33.71 0.77
CA ASP A 578 -13.63 -32.44 0.88
C ASP A 578 -12.66 -31.28 1.15
N TYR A 579 -11.72 -31.45 2.09
CA TYR A 579 -10.68 -30.44 2.32
C TYR A 579 -9.75 -30.26 1.13
N LEU A 580 -9.32 -31.34 0.48
CA LEU A 580 -8.42 -31.26 -0.67
C LEU A 580 -9.08 -30.61 -1.89
N LYS A 581 -10.39 -30.82 -2.10
CA LYS A 581 -11.15 -30.10 -3.13
C LYS A 581 -11.26 -28.60 -2.83
N LYS A 582 -11.49 -28.21 -1.58
CA LYS A 582 -11.52 -26.80 -1.17
C LYS A 582 -10.14 -26.15 -1.38
N SER A 583 -9.07 -26.80 -0.90
CA SER A 583 -7.68 -26.39 -1.12
C SER A 583 -7.38 -26.17 -2.60
N LEU A 584 -7.72 -27.15 -3.44
CA LEU A 584 -7.52 -27.08 -4.89
C LEU A 584 -8.31 -25.94 -5.56
N GLY A 585 -9.47 -25.58 -5.01
CA GLY A 585 -10.29 -24.48 -5.49
C GLY A 585 -9.70 -23.09 -5.25
N ILE A 586 -8.83 -22.96 -4.24
CA ILE A 586 -8.13 -21.71 -3.92
C ILE A 586 -6.79 -21.64 -4.67
N SER A 587 -5.97 -22.69 -4.53
CA SER A 587 -4.67 -22.76 -5.22
C SER A 587 -4.38 -24.18 -5.69
N SER A 588 -4.03 -24.31 -6.96
CA SER A 588 -3.68 -25.59 -7.57
C SER A 588 -2.17 -25.78 -7.52
N ILE A 589 -1.71 -26.65 -6.62
CA ILE A 589 -0.28 -26.97 -6.46
C ILE A 589 -0.02 -28.47 -6.61
N PHE A 590 1.25 -28.86 -6.71
CA PHE A 590 1.65 -30.26 -6.81
C PHE A 590 1.00 -31.14 -5.73
N SER A 591 1.08 -30.74 -4.45
CA SER A 591 0.75 -31.65 -3.35
C SER A 591 -0.75 -31.87 -3.15
N ASN A 592 -1.60 -30.86 -3.32
CA ASN A 592 -3.04 -31.07 -3.15
C ASN A 592 -3.66 -31.83 -4.33
N ASN A 593 -3.15 -31.62 -5.56
CA ASN A 593 -3.48 -32.46 -6.71
C ASN A 593 -3.08 -33.92 -6.46
N TRP A 594 -1.83 -34.17 -6.03
CA TRP A 594 -1.35 -35.52 -5.79
C TRP A 594 -2.12 -36.23 -4.67
N LEU A 595 -2.37 -35.54 -3.54
CA LEU A 595 -3.12 -36.10 -2.42
C LEU A 595 -4.59 -36.37 -2.78
N LEU A 596 -5.24 -35.49 -3.54
CA LEU A 596 -6.62 -35.72 -4.00
C LEU A 596 -6.69 -36.93 -4.94
N GLY A 597 -5.69 -37.08 -5.81
CA GLY A 597 -5.57 -38.25 -6.67
C GLY A 597 -5.31 -39.54 -5.89
N LEU A 598 -4.52 -39.48 -4.82
CA LEU A 598 -4.32 -40.59 -3.90
C LEU A 598 -5.64 -40.99 -3.24
N VAL A 599 -6.48 -40.04 -2.80
CA VAL A 599 -7.82 -40.34 -2.27
C VAL A 599 -8.66 -41.10 -3.31
N TYR A 600 -8.72 -40.62 -4.56
CA TYR A 600 -9.46 -41.32 -5.61
C TYR A 600 -8.91 -42.71 -5.90
N HIS A 601 -7.59 -42.88 -5.89
CA HIS A 601 -6.95 -44.17 -6.06
C HIS A 601 -7.34 -45.15 -4.95
N LEU A 602 -7.29 -44.72 -3.69
CA LEU A 602 -7.70 -45.50 -2.52
C LEU A 602 -9.21 -45.83 -2.53
N GLN A 603 -10.04 -44.95 -3.10
CA GLN A 603 -11.48 -45.19 -3.32
C GLN A 603 -11.78 -46.04 -4.57
N GLY A 604 -10.77 -46.40 -5.37
CA GLY A 604 -10.93 -47.22 -6.59
C GLY A 604 -11.31 -46.45 -7.87
N ASP A 605 -11.42 -45.13 -7.82
CA ASP A 605 -11.71 -44.27 -8.98
C ASP A 605 -10.40 -43.95 -9.74
N GLN A 606 -9.90 -44.94 -10.49
CA GLN A 606 -8.63 -44.82 -11.22
C GLN A 606 -8.65 -43.73 -12.30
N GLN A 607 -9.81 -43.43 -12.87
CA GLN A 607 -9.92 -42.40 -13.90
C GLN A 607 -9.66 -41.01 -13.31
N LYS A 608 -10.29 -40.68 -12.17
CA LYS A 608 -10.03 -39.40 -11.50
C LYS A 608 -8.65 -39.34 -10.86
N ALA A 609 -8.15 -40.46 -10.33
CA ALA A 609 -6.79 -40.55 -9.81
C ALA A 609 -5.76 -40.16 -10.87
N GLU A 610 -5.86 -40.73 -12.08
CA GLU A 610 -4.97 -40.43 -13.21
C GLU A 610 -5.07 -38.96 -13.64
N GLN A 611 -6.27 -38.38 -13.68
CA GLN A 611 -6.44 -36.95 -13.98
C GLN A 611 -5.72 -36.06 -12.96
N CYS A 612 -5.88 -36.36 -11.67
CA CYS A 612 -5.19 -35.63 -10.60
C CYS A 612 -3.68 -35.81 -10.67
N TYR A 613 -3.21 -37.02 -11.00
CA TYR A 613 -1.79 -37.31 -11.20
C TYR A 613 -1.20 -36.48 -12.34
N GLN A 614 -1.89 -36.38 -13.47
CA GLN A 614 -1.45 -35.57 -14.60
C GLN A 614 -1.34 -34.09 -14.23
N GLN A 615 -2.26 -33.55 -13.44
CA GLN A 615 -2.16 -32.17 -12.95
C GLN A 615 -1.00 -32.02 -11.96
N ALA A 616 -0.80 -32.95 -11.03
CA ALA A 616 0.33 -32.94 -10.13
C ALA A 616 1.67 -32.98 -10.88
N ALA A 617 1.79 -33.80 -11.92
CA ALA A 617 2.99 -33.93 -12.75
C ALA A 617 3.29 -32.68 -13.59
N ARG A 618 2.26 -31.90 -13.97
CA ARG A 618 2.45 -30.58 -14.62
C ARG A 618 3.07 -29.57 -13.67
N HIS A 619 2.69 -29.62 -12.39
CA HIS A 619 3.21 -28.74 -11.35
C HIS A 619 4.60 -29.15 -10.84
N SER A 620 4.92 -30.45 -10.82
CA SER A 620 6.23 -30.92 -10.40
C SER A 620 6.61 -32.28 -10.98
N GLY A 621 7.85 -32.37 -11.50
CA GLY A 621 8.47 -33.65 -11.89
C GLY A 621 8.72 -34.62 -10.72
N ARG A 622 8.44 -34.19 -9.48
CA ARG A 622 8.47 -35.06 -8.30
C ARG A 622 7.25 -35.96 -8.19
N ALA A 623 6.20 -35.76 -8.99
CA ALA A 623 5.02 -36.62 -8.96
C ALA A 623 5.39 -38.09 -9.22
N LYS A 624 4.89 -38.98 -8.36
CA LYS A 624 5.09 -40.42 -8.47
C LYS A 624 3.75 -41.16 -8.62
N PRO A 625 3.72 -42.27 -9.36
CA PRO A 625 2.49 -43.04 -9.55
C PRO A 625 2.05 -43.67 -8.23
N TYR A 626 0.73 -43.74 -8.01
CA TYR A 626 0.15 -44.27 -6.76
C TYR A 626 0.44 -45.76 -6.54
N SER A 627 0.79 -46.50 -7.59
CA SER A 627 1.20 -47.91 -7.51
C SER A 627 2.54 -48.13 -6.80
N GLU A 628 3.38 -47.10 -6.73
CA GLU A 628 4.71 -47.15 -6.10
C GLU A 628 4.71 -46.45 -4.73
N HIS A 629 3.86 -45.43 -4.57
CA HIS A 629 3.83 -44.58 -3.40
C HIS A 629 2.39 -44.29 -2.95
N THR A 630 2.09 -44.61 -1.69
CA THR A 630 0.76 -44.44 -1.07
C THR A 630 0.73 -43.35 0.01
N ASP A 631 1.79 -42.57 0.11
CA ASP A 631 1.93 -41.40 0.99
C ASP A 631 2.98 -40.44 0.43
N MET A 632 3.12 -39.25 1.03
CA MET A 632 4.12 -38.24 0.64
C MET A 632 5.50 -38.46 1.28
N GLY A 633 5.75 -39.62 1.91
CA GLY A 633 7.01 -39.95 2.56
C GLY A 633 8.20 -39.94 1.61
N TYR A 634 8.01 -40.14 0.31
CA TYR A 634 9.08 -40.02 -0.69
C TYR A 634 9.53 -38.56 -0.94
N ILE A 635 8.71 -37.57 -0.61
CA ILE A 635 9.07 -36.15 -0.69
C ILE A 635 9.89 -35.73 0.52
N TYR A 636 9.47 -36.19 1.69
CA TYR A 636 9.94 -35.72 2.98
C TYR A 636 11.06 -36.61 3.56
N GLY A 637 11.08 -37.90 3.22
CA GLY A 637 12.04 -38.86 3.74
C GLY A 637 11.80 -39.25 5.20
N THR A 638 12.80 -39.93 5.78
CA THR A 638 12.77 -40.39 7.16
C THR A 638 13.06 -39.24 8.12
N PRO A 639 12.24 -39.04 9.17
CA PRO A 639 12.53 -38.08 10.23
C PRO A 639 13.89 -38.35 10.90
N VAL A 640 14.62 -37.30 11.25
CA VAL A 640 15.91 -37.39 11.97
C VAL A 640 15.86 -36.58 13.27
N THR A 641 16.89 -36.76 14.11
CA THR A 641 17.14 -35.90 15.28
C THR A 641 18.56 -35.39 15.16
N LEU A 642 18.70 -34.06 15.19
CA LEU A 642 19.97 -33.36 15.07
C LEU A 642 20.54 -33.12 16.47
N ASP A 643 21.83 -33.37 16.64
CA ASP A 643 22.55 -33.29 17.92
C ASP A 643 23.08 -31.90 18.25
N TRP A 644 23.15 -31.00 17.26
CA TRP A 644 23.63 -29.62 17.38
C TRP A 644 22.53 -28.59 17.67
N VAL A 645 21.28 -29.02 17.87
CA VAL A 645 20.10 -28.17 18.10
C VAL A 645 20.02 -27.64 19.52
#